data_AF-A0AAV7H2N1-F1
#
_entry.id   AF-A0AAV7H2N1-F1
#
_cell.length_a   1.000
_cell.length_b   1.000
_cell.length_c   1.000
_cell.angle_alpha   90.00
_cell.angle_beta   90.00
_cell.angle_gamma   90.00
#
_symmetry.space_group_name_H-M   'P 1'
#
loop_
_entity.id
_entity.type
_entity.pdbx_description
1 polymer ?
#
loop_
_entity_poly.entity_id
_entity_poly.type
_entity_poly.pdbx_seq_one_letter_code
_entity_poly.pdbx_strand_id
1 'polypeptide(L)'
;MAGEEDILAHLQQTLSSDPENPSNHFNLGIFLWKKGDIVGGDESKDFKSRAAEHFLASARLNPGDSAAFRILGHYYSAVVVDTQRAIKCYQRALSLSPDDFEAGDALCDLLDVNGKESLEIAVCKEASEKSPRAFWAFRRLGYLQVYHKKWEEAVQSLQHAIRGYPACADLWEALGLAYHRLGRLTAAIKSYGRAIELEDSKIFSLIESGNILLMLGSFRKGIELFRHALEVSPHNVSAHFGLASGLLGLSKECASIGAYEWGASLLKDASEITSACSHLSSNFSSVWKLHGDIQIAYAKCLPWENKITSTHIDEGAFKASIIDWKNRCLSAAKKARLLYQRALHLTPWQSNIYADIAITLDLIYSLLERETTDHDTRQLSERMSLGSLIFEGINCDFWVILACVTNDYALKQHALIRGLQLDNSLAVSWAYLGKLYIKLGENHLATRSFDRARSLDPSLALPWAGMSVASHDRNYSLSEAYESCLRAVQIMPLAEFQIGLGMLAAVSGHLLSPQVFSAIRHSIQRSPYYPESHNVHGLICEAWSDYQSAISAYRLARSALRIASLSKDSAKRCLTDVSVNLARALCQAGHMLDAEQECEALNKDGMLNCKGLQIYAVALWKLGKNDQSLHVARNLAKNVSTMEESSCTAAIGLICQLIYRISGLESAISTILKLPGEYLNGAKMSLILSAINALDPNNRLQLLLPTNLSSFGAYDLIIEMHTITATNKMIQNGSEQSLDIHSGVKYLRKVLRLYPDSRLLRNHLGSLILYSGDWLASHIAPRCTVLPTGYPVKTGLKSPFEIHGGAGVACYASCVTRPKWLHQEPWNHEARYLLILNLLQRAREEKFPHIFVLV
;
A
#
# COMPACT_ATOMS: atom_id res chain seq x y z
N MET A 1 -2.18 70.80 -35.60
CA MET A 1 -1.91 71.51 -36.87
C MET A 1 -0.96 72.70 -36.70
N ALA A 2 -1.29 73.78 -35.96
CA ALA A 2 -0.36 74.93 -35.83
C ALA A 2 1.03 74.58 -35.25
N GLY A 3 1.11 73.78 -34.17
CA GLY A 3 2.39 73.39 -33.57
C GLY A 3 3.21 72.38 -34.39
N GLU A 4 2.64 71.71 -35.39
CA GLU A 4 3.35 70.70 -36.20
C GLU A 4 3.98 71.31 -37.46
N GLU A 5 3.34 72.32 -38.04
CA GLU A 5 3.90 73.12 -39.13
C GLU A 5 5.11 73.92 -38.65
N ASP A 6 5.06 74.43 -37.42
CA ASP A 6 6.20 75.09 -36.76
C ASP A 6 7.39 74.14 -36.57
N ILE A 7 7.15 72.88 -36.20
CA ILE A 7 8.21 71.86 -36.04
C ILE A 7 8.82 71.47 -37.39
N LEU A 8 8.01 71.28 -38.43
CA LEU A 8 8.52 70.98 -39.77
C LEU A 8 9.36 72.14 -40.32
N ALA A 9 8.87 73.37 -40.19
CA ALA A 9 9.58 74.57 -40.61
C ALA A 9 10.90 74.74 -39.85
N HIS A 10 10.89 74.49 -38.54
CA HIS A 10 12.11 74.51 -37.72
C HIS A 10 13.12 73.44 -38.14
N LEU A 11 12.68 72.19 -38.34
CA LEU A 11 13.56 71.09 -38.79
C LEU A 11 14.15 71.34 -40.19
N GLN A 12 13.37 71.92 -41.10
CA GLN A 12 13.85 72.34 -42.42
C GLN A 12 14.83 73.52 -42.34
N GLN A 13 14.58 74.48 -41.45
CA GLN A 13 15.49 75.59 -41.22
C GLN A 13 16.82 75.11 -40.61
N THR A 14 16.78 74.20 -39.64
CA THR A 14 17.99 73.59 -39.06
C THR A 14 18.79 72.79 -40.08
N LEU A 15 18.11 72.10 -40.99
CA LEU A 15 18.76 71.41 -42.10
C LEU A 15 19.38 72.40 -43.10
N SER A 16 18.69 73.51 -43.39
CA SER A 16 19.21 74.53 -44.29
C SER A 16 20.42 75.28 -43.74
N SER A 17 20.52 75.42 -42.41
CA SER A 17 21.67 76.04 -41.75
C SER A 17 22.91 75.14 -41.71
N ASP A 18 22.72 73.81 -41.70
CA ASP A 18 23.81 72.84 -41.65
C ASP A 18 23.41 71.54 -42.40
N PRO A 19 23.55 71.53 -43.73
CA PRO A 19 23.09 70.45 -44.59
C PRO A 19 23.99 69.20 -44.56
N GLU A 20 25.24 69.34 -44.12
CA GLU A 20 26.18 68.22 -43.99
C GLU A 20 26.00 67.45 -42.68
N ASN A 21 25.07 67.88 -41.82
CA ASN A 21 24.84 67.26 -40.53
C ASN A 21 23.86 66.07 -40.63
N PRO A 22 24.32 64.83 -40.38
CA PRO A 22 23.50 63.63 -40.50
C PRO A 22 22.30 63.63 -39.54
N SER A 23 22.45 64.20 -38.33
CA SER A 23 21.38 64.23 -37.33
C SER A 23 20.19 65.09 -37.76
N ASN A 24 20.44 66.17 -38.50
CA ASN A 24 19.38 67.03 -39.03
C ASN A 24 18.54 66.29 -40.08
N HIS A 25 19.22 65.57 -40.98
CA HIS A 25 18.59 64.68 -41.96
C HIS A 25 17.79 63.56 -41.27
N PHE A 26 18.36 62.89 -40.27
CA PHE A 26 17.70 61.82 -39.53
C PHE A 26 16.44 62.29 -38.78
N ASN A 27 16.52 63.43 -38.09
CA ASN A 27 15.39 63.99 -37.33
C ASN A 27 14.23 64.42 -38.23
N LEU A 28 14.53 65.07 -39.37
CA LEU A 28 13.53 65.41 -40.38
C LEU A 28 12.91 64.14 -41.00
N GLY A 29 13.73 63.11 -41.25
CA GLY A 29 13.29 61.80 -41.70
C GLY A 29 12.31 61.14 -40.72
N ILE A 30 12.62 61.12 -39.42
CA ILE A 30 11.72 60.57 -38.37
C ILE A 30 10.41 61.34 -38.32
N PHE A 31 10.45 62.67 -38.39
CA PHE A 31 9.24 63.48 -38.36
C PHE A 31 8.31 63.14 -39.54
N LEU A 32 8.87 63.07 -40.76
CA LEU A 32 8.11 62.69 -41.95
C LEU A 32 7.62 61.25 -41.89
N TRP A 33 8.42 60.32 -41.36
CA TRP A 33 8.02 58.93 -41.15
C TRP A 33 6.80 58.82 -40.23
N LYS A 34 6.85 59.48 -39.07
CA LYS A 34 5.72 59.52 -38.11
C LYS A 34 4.48 60.17 -38.71
N LYS A 35 4.65 61.24 -39.51
CA LYS A 35 3.53 61.86 -40.23
C LYS A 35 2.91 60.90 -41.23
N GLY A 36 3.73 60.11 -41.93
CA GLY A 36 3.28 59.04 -42.80
C GLY A 36 2.58 57.88 -42.07
N ASP A 37 2.86 57.63 -40.79
CA ASP A 37 2.12 56.65 -39.98
C ASP A 37 0.73 57.16 -39.55
N ILE A 38 0.57 58.48 -39.41
CA ILE A 38 -0.69 59.13 -39.02
C ILE A 38 -1.65 59.26 -40.22
N VAL A 39 -1.10 59.58 -41.40
CA VAL A 39 -1.87 59.76 -42.63
C VAL A 39 -2.02 58.42 -43.35
N GLY A 40 -3.23 58.05 -43.77
CA GLY A 40 -3.50 56.79 -44.47
C GLY A 40 -3.49 56.92 -46.00
N GLY A 41 -3.40 55.79 -46.72
CA GLY A 41 -3.51 55.76 -48.18
C GLY A 41 -2.24 56.19 -48.91
N ASP A 42 -2.38 56.80 -50.09
CA ASP A 42 -1.24 57.17 -50.94
C ASP A 42 -0.39 58.32 -50.38
N GLU A 43 -1.00 59.23 -49.60
CA GLU A 43 -0.27 60.29 -48.89
C GLU A 43 0.74 59.72 -47.86
N SER A 44 0.41 58.57 -47.25
CA SER A 44 1.34 57.84 -46.35
C SER A 44 2.63 57.45 -47.08
N LYS A 45 2.49 56.93 -48.31
CA LYS A 45 3.62 56.47 -49.13
C LYS A 45 4.50 57.64 -49.55
N ASP A 46 3.90 58.79 -49.85
CA ASP A 46 4.62 60.02 -50.20
C ASP A 46 5.39 60.61 -49.02
N PHE A 47 4.82 60.63 -47.82
CA PHE A 47 5.55 61.04 -46.62
C PHE A 47 6.70 60.08 -46.30
N LYS A 48 6.48 58.77 -46.44
CA LYS A 48 7.52 57.74 -46.19
C LYS A 48 8.60 57.70 -47.27
N SER A 49 8.29 58.03 -48.53
CA SER A 49 9.29 58.15 -49.60
C SER A 49 10.21 59.34 -49.38
N ARG A 50 9.66 60.51 -49.04
CA ARG A 50 10.42 61.71 -48.64
C ARG A 50 11.26 61.45 -47.38
N ALA A 51 10.71 60.72 -46.41
CA ALA A 51 11.47 60.30 -45.24
C ALA A 51 12.68 59.42 -45.63
N ALA A 52 12.48 58.46 -46.54
CA ALA A 52 13.55 57.57 -47.03
C ALA A 52 14.68 58.33 -47.73
N GLU A 53 14.39 59.40 -48.48
CA GLU A 53 15.42 60.25 -49.08
C GLU A 53 16.31 60.90 -48.01
N HIS A 54 15.71 61.42 -46.95
CA HIS A 54 16.45 61.99 -45.83
C HIS A 54 17.22 60.94 -45.03
N PHE A 55 16.69 59.72 -44.87
CA PHE A 55 17.43 58.62 -44.25
C PHE A 55 18.60 58.13 -45.13
N LEU A 56 18.46 58.12 -46.46
CA LEU A 56 19.57 57.83 -47.38
C LEU A 56 20.66 58.91 -47.30
N ALA A 57 20.29 60.18 -47.23
CA ALA A 57 21.23 61.29 -47.02
C ALA A 57 21.96 61.14 -45.67
N SER A 58 21.22 60.85 -44.59
CA SER A 58 21.78 60.58 -43.27
C SER A 58 22.78 59.41 -43.29
N ALA A 59 22.42 58.29 -43.92
CA ALA A 59 23.28 57.11 -44.01
C ALA A 59 24.54 57.33 -44.87
N ARG A 60 24.49 58.25 -45.84
CA ARG A 60 25.67 58.65 -46.64
C ARG A 60 26.63 59.53 -45.83
N LEU A 61 26.09 60.48 -45.09
CA LEU A 61 26.86 61.42 -44.26
C LEU A 61 27.42 60.75 -43.01
N ASN A 62 26.72 59.76 -42.44
CA ASN A 62 27.21 58.93 -41.34
C ASN A 62 27.01 57.42 -41.62
N PRO A 63 27.96 56.77 -42.29
CA PRO A 63 27.88 55.33 -42.60
C PRO A 63 27.97 54.39 -41.38
N GLY A 64 28.22 54.95 -40.18
CA GLY A 64 28.27 54.22 -38.91
C GLY A 64 26.96 54.27 -38.12
N ASP A 65 25.97 55.05 -38.56
CA ASP A 65 24.65 55.11 -37.91
C ASP A 65 23.78 53.92 -38.31
N SER A 66 23.55 52.99 -37.38
CA SER A 66 22.73 51.81 -37.63
C SER A 66 21.24 52.12 -37.75
N ALA A 67 20.75 53.17 -37.08
CA ALA A 67 19.34 53.50 -37.03
C ALA A 67 18.80 53.94 -38.40
N ALA A 68 19.60 54.69 -39.16
CA ALA A 68 19.26 55.08 -40.53
C ALA A 68 19.08 53.84 -41.45
N PHE A 69 19.98 52.84 -41.35
CA PHE A 69 19.86 51.60 -42.12
C PHE A 69 18.66 50.74 -41.71
N ARG A 70 18.31 50.71 -40.41
CA ARG A 70 17.11 50.00 -39.93
C ARG A 70 15.83 50.60 -40.54
N ILE A 71 15.67 51.91 -40.49
CA ILE A 71 14.45 52.56 -41.01
C ILE A 71 14.36 52.44 -42.54
N LEU A 72 15.50 52.51 -43.24
CA LEU A 72 15.56 52.19 -44.67
C LEU A 72 15.17 50.74 -44.97
N GLY A 73 15.55 49.80 -44.10
CA GLY A 73 15.08 48.42 -44.15
C GLY A 73 13.56 48.33 -44.08
N HIS A 74 12.93 49.02 -43.11
CA HIS A 74 11.47 49.06 -42.96
C HIS A 74 10.79 49.69 -44.18
N TYR A 75 11.38 50.75 -44.75
CA TYR A 75 10.89 51.37 -45.97
C TYR A 75 10.89 50.40 -47.15
N TYR A 76 12.01 49.73 -47.40
CA TYR A 76 12.10 48.78 -48.50
C TYR A 76 11.25 47.53 -48.29
N SER A 77 11.05 47.07 -47.05
CA SER A 77 10.21 45.91 -46.77
C SER A 77 8.72 46.23 -46.88
N ALA A 78 8.27 47.38 -46.36
CA ALA A 78 6.84 47.67 -46.20
C ALA A 78 6.25 48.60 -47.28
N VAL A 79 7.03 49.55 -47.81
CA VAL A 79 6.52 50.57 -48.76
C VAL A 79 6.82 50.19 -50.20
N VAL A 80 8.09 49.90 -50.49
CA VAL A 80 8.56 49.57 -51.87
C VAL A 80 8.42 48.07 -52.16
N VAL A 81 8.39 47.24 -51.12
CA VAL A 81 8.33 45.76 -51.19
C VAL A 81 9.53 45.18 -51.98
N ASP A 82 10.71 45.77 -51.83
CA ASP A 82 11.98 45.24 -52.32
C ASP A 82 12.69 44.47 -51.20
N THR A 83 12.45 43.16 -51.17
CA THR A 83 12.98 42.25 -50.14
C THR A 83 14.51 42.16 -50.16
N GLN A 84 15.14 42.28 -51.34
CA GLN A 84 16.60 42.17 -51.45
C GLN A 84 17.30 43.40 -50.88
N ARG A 85 16.78 44.60 -51.16
CA ARG A 85 17.31 45.84 -50.56
C ARG A 85 17.04 45.90 -49.07
N ALA A 86 15.85 45.48 -48.63
CA ALA A 86 15.51 45.43 -47.21
C ALA A 86 16.50 44.53 -46.44
N ILE A 87 16.75 43.30 -46.92
CA ILE A 87 17.72 42.37 -46.31
C ILE A 87 19.11 43.00 -46.18
N LYS A 88 19.62 43.65 -47.25
CA LYS A 88 20.93 44.32 -47.22
C LYS A 88 20.98 45.46 -46.22
N CYS A 89 19.91 46.26 -46.12
CA CYS A 89 19.82 47.36 -45.16
C CYS A 89 19.82 46.84 -43.71
N TYR A 90 19.02 45.81 -43.41
CA TYR A 90 19.02 45.21 -42.08
C TYR A 90 20.35 44.51 -41.73
N GLN A 91 20.97 43.78 -42.67
CA GLN A 91 22.30 43.20 -42.47
C GLN A 91 23.34 44.27 -42.14
N ARG A 92 23.29 45.43 -42.83
CA ARG A 92 24.17 46.55 -42.53
C ARG A 92 23.88 47.12 -41.13
N ALA A 93 22.62 47.32 -40.77
CA ALA A 93 22.23 47.79 -39.44
C ALA A 93 22.77 46.84 -38.33
N LEU A 94 22.60 45.53 -38.48
CA LEU A 94 23.08 44.52 -37.52
C LEU A 94 24.61 44.42 -37.48
N SER A 95 25.30 44.66 -38.59
CA SER A 95 26.76 44.69 -38.60
C SER A 95 27.34 45.84 -37.77
N LEU A 96 26.59 46.95 -37.65
CA LEU A 96 26.95 48.14 -36.90
C LEU A 96 26.48 48.05 -35.44
N SER A 97 25.24 47.58 -35.22
CA SER A 97 24.67 47.35 -33.89
C SER A 97 24.00 45.96 -33.80
N PRO A 98 24.74 44.94 -33.36
CA PRO A 98 24.21 43.57 -33.21
C PRO A 98 23.04 43.47 -32.20
N ASP A 99 22.94 44.42 -31.27
CA ASP A 99 21.93 44.46 -30.22
C ASP A 99 20.55 44.96 -30.70
N ASP A 100 20.45 45.50 -31.93
CA ASP A 100 19.22 46.08 -32.47
C ASP A 100 18.17 45.00 -32.79
N PHE A 101 17.24 44.81 -31.85
CA PHE A 101 16.20 43.78 -31.96
C PHE A 101 15.20 44.06 -33.09
N GLU A 102 14.92 45.33 -33.41
CA GLU A 102 13.93 45.69 -34.44
C GLU A 102 14.45 45.33 -35.83
N ALA A 103 15.72 45.65 -36.11
CA ALA A 103 16.37 45.24 -37.36
C ALA A 103 16.58 43.72 -37.43
N GLY A 104 16.89 43.10 -36.28
CA GLY A 104 17.08 41.65 -36.14
C GLY A 104 15.82 40.85 -36.43
N ASP A 105 14.73 41.13 -35.72
CA ASP A 105 13.44 40.45 -35.90
C ASP A 105 12.90 40.68 -37.32
N ALA A 106 12.96 41.91 -37.84
CA ALA A 106 12.48 42.19 -39.20
C ALA A 106 13.29 41.47 -40.29
N LEU A 107 14.59 41.28 -40.10
CA LEU A 107 15.41 40.49 -41.01
C LEU A 107 15.06 39.00 -40.93
N CYS A 108 14.92 38.46 -39.71
CA CYS A 108 14.50 37.07 -39.49
C CYS A 108 13.15 36.80 -40.14
N ASP A 109 12.15 37.65 -39.91
CA ASP A 109 10.81 37.49 -40.47
C ASP A 109 10.83 37.50 -42.02
N LEU A 110 11.68 38.32 -42.65
CA LEU A 110 11.88 38.30 -44.11
C LEU A 110 12.59 37.04 -44.61
N LEU A 111 13.50 36.46 -43.81
CA LEU A 111 14.17 35.21 -44.16
C LEU A 111 13.25 34.01 -43.99
N ASP A 112 12.41 34.02 -42.96
CA ASP A 112 11.35 33.05 -42.70
C ASP A 112 10.36 32.98 -43.87
N VAL A 113 9.83 34.12 -44.30
CA VAL A 113 8.91 34.21 -45.47
C VAL A 113 9.54 33.67 -46.74
N ASN A 114 10.86 33.83 -46.89
CA ASN A 114 11.61 33.34 -48.05
C ASN A 114 12.09 31.87 -47.90
N GLY A 115 11.80 31.21 -46.78
CA GLY A 115 12.26 29.84 -46.49
C GLY A 115 13.78 29.70 -46.36
N LYS A 116 14.49 30.77 -46.02
CA LYS A 116 15.97 30.84 -45.95
C LYS A 116 16.49 30.62 -44.52
N GLU A 117 16.01 29.57 -43.88
CA GLU A 117 16.31 29.23 -42.47
C GLU A 117 17.83 29.10 -42.18
N SER A 118 18.61 28.54 -43.12
CA SER A 118 20.06 28.39 -42.93
C SER A 118 20.80 29.73 -42.81
N LEU A 119 20.33 30.75 -43.54
CA LEU A 119 20.87 32.11 -43.46
C LEU A 119 20.41 32.81 -42.19
N GLU A 120 19.18 32.55 -41.74
CA GLU A 120 18.69 33.08 -40.48
C GLU A 120 19.51 32.58 -39.29
N ILE A 121 19.81 31.28 -39.25
CA ILE A 121 20.69 30.70 -38.23
C ILE A 121 22.07 31.35 -38.27
N ALA A 122 22.63 31.58 -39.47
CA ALA A 122 23.94 32.22 -39.62
C ALA A 122 23.93 33.66 -39.08
N VAL A 123 22.90 34.45 -39.42
CA VAL A 123 22.72 35.82 -38.94
C VAL A 123 22.57 35.86 -37.41
N CYS A 124 21.74 34.98 -36.84
CA CYS A 124 21.55 34.92 -35.39
C CYS A 124 22.84 34.51 -34.66
N LYS A 125 23.60 33.54 -35.22
CA LYS A 125 24.90 33.14 -34.66
C LYS A 125 25.90 34.29 -34.70
N GLU A 126 26.04 34.95 -35.85
CA GLU A 126 26.94 36.10 -36.00
C GLU A 126 26.61 37.22 -35.01
N ALA A 127 25.33 37.55 -34.85
CA ALA A 127 24.89 38.56 -33.87
C ALA A 127 25.20 38.14 -32.42
N SER A 128 24.96 36.86 -32.09
CA SER A 128 25.20 36.31 -30.75
C SER A 128 26.68 36.22 -30.37
N GLU A 129 27.57 36.00 -31.34
CA GLU A 129 29.03 35.98 -31.15
C GLU A 129 29.59 37.39 -30.99
N LYS A 130 29.02 38.36 -31.71
CA LYS A 130 29.44 39.77 -31.67
C LYS A 130 29.01 40.48 -30.39
N SER A 131 27.85 40.13 -29.81
CA SER A 131 27.40 40.73 -28.56
C SER A 131 26.61 39.76 -27.67
N PRO A 132 26.96 39.64 -26.38
CA PRO A 132 26.18 38.86 -25.42
C PRO A 132 24.83 39.53 -25.07
N ARG A 133 24.60 40.79 -25.47
CA ARG A 133 23.35 41.54 -25.26
C ARG A 133 22.35 41.40 -26.41
N ALA A 134 22.71 40.70 -27.50
CA ALA A 134 21.82 40.39 -28.60
C ALA A 134 20.79 39.31 -28.21
N PHE A 135 19.95 39.59 -27.21
CA PHE A 135 18.98 38.64 -26.65
C PHE A 135 17.95 38.18 -27.68
N TRP A 136 17.59 39.03 -28.65
CA TRP A 136 16.72 38.68 -29.76
C TRP A 136 17.31 37.55 -30.62
N ALA A 137 18.64 37.58 -30.86
CA ALA A 137 19.34 36.58 -31.64
C ALA A 137 19.40 35.24 -30.90
N PHE A 138 19.70 35.26 -29.59
CA PHE A 138 19.63 34.06 -28.74
C PHE A 138 18.21 33.47 -28.67
N ARG A 139 17.17 34.31 -28.64
CA ARG A 139 15.77 33.89 -28.65
C ARG A 139 15.44 33.14 -29.96
N ARG A 140 15.69 33.77 -31.11
CA ARG A 140 15.43 33.20 -32.45
C ARG A 140 16.25 31.92 -32.64
N LEU A 141 17.54 31.97 -32.35
CA LEU A 141 18.44 30.81 -32.44
C LEU A 141 17.96 29.65 -31.54
N GLY A 142 17.53 29.94 -30.32
CA GLY A 142 16.99 28.95 -29.38
C GLY A 142 15.76 28.23 -29.93
N TYR A 143 14.80 28.96 -30.50
CA TYR A 143 13.62 28.36 -31.12
C TYR A 143 13.96 27.52 -32.36
N LEU A 144 14.84 28.01 -33.24
CA LEU A 144 15.30 27.25 -34.41
C LEU A 144 16.06 25.97 -34.00
N GLN A 145 16.87 26.04 -32.93
CA GLN A 145 17.57 24.87 -32.40
C GLN A 145 16.60 23.85 -31.80
N VAL A 146 15.53 24.29 -31.12
CA VAL A 146 14.44 23.41 -30.66
C VAL A 146 13.75 22.74 -31.85
N TYR A 147 13.42 23.49 -32.90
CA TYR A 147 12.80 22.98 -34.12
C TYR A 147 13.68 21.91 -34.81
N HIS A 148 14.99 22.17 -34.92
CA HIS A 148 15.97 21.22 -35.43
C HIS A 148 16.39 20.12 -34.44
N LYS A 149 15.78 20.05 -33.25
CA LYS A 149 16.07 19.04 -32.22
C LYS A 149 17.52 19.06 -31.70
N LYS A 150 18.21 20.21 -31.78
CA LYS A 150 19.55 20.45 -31.22
C LYS A 150 19.44 20.88 -29.77
N TRP A 151 19.03 19.97 -28.90
CA TRP A 151 18.60 20.28 -27.54
C TRP A 151 19.69 20.91 -26.65
N GLU A 152 20.95 20.47 -26.77
CA GLU A 152 22.04 21.00 -25.94
C GLU A 152 22.37 22.46 -26.27
N GLU A 153 22.47 22.78 -27.56
CA GLU A 153 22.70 24.15 -28.01
C GLU A 153 21.49 25.04 -27.67
N ALA A 154 20.27 24.51 -27.88
CA ALA A 154 19.03 25.21 -27.55
C ALA A 154 18.99 25.66 -26.09
N VAL A 155 19.39 24.80 -25.14
CA VAL A 155 19.43 25.15 -23.72
C VAL A 155 20.34 26.36 -23.48
N GLN A 156 21.53 26.39 -24.08
CA GLN A 156 22.48 27.49 -23.89
C GLN A 156 21.92 28.81 -24.44
N SER A 157 21.36 28.78 -25.65
CA SER A 157 20.74 29.95 -26.29
C SER A 157 19.53 30.45 -25.52
N LEU A 158 18.62 29.55 -25.11
CA LEU A 158 17.40 29.90 -24.38
C LEU A 158 17.71 30.46 -22.98
N GLN A 159 18.69 29.91 -22.26
CA GLN A 159 19.14 30.46 -20.98
C GLN A 159 19.67 31.89 -21.11
N HIS A 160 20.36 32.21 -22.20
CA HIS A 160 20.81 33.58 -22.48
C HIS A 160 19.64 34.49 -22.86
N ALA A 161 18.73 34.02 -23.71
CA ALA A 161 17.54 34.77 -24.11
C ALA A 161 16.67 35.18 -22.91
N ILE A 162 16.49 34.28 -21.93
CA ILE A 162 15.70 34.54 -20.71
C ILE A 162 16.30 35.66 -19.84
N ARG A 163 17.61 35.93 -19.92
CA ARG A 163 18.20 37.08 -19.20
C ARG A 163 17.70 38.42 -19.73
N GLY A 164 17.38 38.50 -21.03
CA GLY A 164 16.79 39.69 -21.66
C GLY A 164 15.26 39.70 -21.57
N TYR A 165 14.62 38.54 -21.63
CA TYR A 165 13.16 38.40 -21.65
C TYR A 165 12.64 37.48 -20.51
N PRO A 166 12.84 37.85 -19.24
CA PRO A 166 12.53 36.95 -18.10
C PRO A 166 11.04 36.68 -17.90
N ALA A 167 10.17 37.55 -18.41
CA ALA A 167 8.71 37.45 -18.29
C ALA A 167 8.04 36.73 -19.48
N CYS A 168 8.81 36.25 -20.46
CA CYS A 168 8.26 35.55 -21.62
C CYS A 168 8.03 34.06 -21.29
N ALA A 169 6.76 33.67 -21.13
CA ALA A 169 6.38 32.29 -20.82
C ALA A 169 6.83 31.29 -21.91
N ASP A 170 6.77 31.67 -23.19
CA ASP A 170 7.17 30.81 -24.32
C ASP A 170 8.64 30.41 -24.28
N LEU A 171 9.53 31.28 -23.78
CA LEU A 171 10.94 30.94 -23.63
C LEU A 171 11.17 29.92 -22.52
N TRP A 172 10.43 30.05 -21.41
CA TRP A 172 10.47 29.07 -20.33
C TRP A 172 9.88 27.73 -20.75
N GLU A 173 8.81 27.73 -21.55
CA GLU A 173 8.23 26.51 -22.13
C GLU A 173 9.20 25.81 -23.09
N ALA A 174 9.82 26.55 -24.02
CA ALA A 174 10.82 26.00 -24.93
C ALA A 174 12.06 25.47 -24.20
N LEU A 175 12.50 26.14 -23.12
CA LEU A 175 13.59 25.67 -22.28
C LEU A 175 13.20 24.39 -21.54
N GLY A 176 11.97 24.32 -21.03
CA GLY A 176 11.40 23.13 -20.41
C GLY A 176 11.39 21.94 -21.36
N LEU A 177 10.98 22.15 -22.62
CA LEU A 177 10.98 21.14 -23.67
C LEU A 177 12.39 20.64 -23.98
N ALA A 178 13.36 21.54 -24.13
CA ALA A 178 14.75 21.17 -24.37
C ALA A 178 15.33 20.35 -23.19
N TYR A 179 15.06 20.73 -21.94
CA TYR A 179 15.46 19.94 -20.78
C TYR A 179 14.77 18.57 -20.72
N HIS A 180 13.48 18.51 -21.05
CA HIS A 180 12.74 17.26 -21.06
C HIS A 180 13.37 16.28 -22.07
N ARG A 181 13.66 16.73 -23.30
CA ARG A 181 14.27 15.90 -24.34
C ARG A 181 15.70 15.45 -24.02
N LEU A 182 16.43 16.19 -23.18
CA LEU A 182 17.74 15.79 -22.63
C LEU A 182 17.65 14.85 -21.42
N GLY A 183 16.45 14.49 -20.96
CA GLY A 183 16.26 13.68 -19.75
C GLY A 183 16.49 14.44 -18.43
N ARG A 184 16.65 15.76 -18.46
CA ARG A 184 16.83 16.61 -17.27
C ARG A 184 15.48 16.97 -16.66
N LEU A 185 14.77 15.96 -16.16
CA LEU A 185 13.36 16.06 -15.75
C LEU A 185 13.10 17.10 -14.66
N THR A 186 13.99 17.23 -13.66
CA THR A 186 13.83 18.20 -12.56
C THR A 186 14.00 19.66 -13.02
N ALA A 187 14.90 19.90 -13.97
CA ALA A 187 15.06 21.22 -14.58
C ALA A 187 13.87 21.57 -15.47
N ALA A 188 13.37 20.60 -16.23
CA ALA A 188 12.18 20.76 -17.07
C ALA A 188 10.95 21.17 -16.25
N ILE A 189 10.67 20.48 -15.14
CA ILE A 189 9.55 20.84 -14.23
C ILE A 189 9.68 22.28 -13.72
N LYS A 190 10.89 22.72 -13.34
CA LYS A 190 11.11 24.10 -12.87
C LYS A 190 10.84 25.12 -13.98
N SER A 191 11.32 24.86 -15.20
CA SER A 191 11.09 25.76 -16.34
C SER A 191 9.61 25.82 -16.72
N TYR A 192 8.92 24.68 -16.81
CA TYR A 192 7.48 24.66 -17.05
C TYR A 192 6.69 25.31 -15.91
N GLY A 193 7.08 25.07 -14.65
CA GLY A 193 6.48 25.73 -13.49
C GLY A 193 6.58 27.25 -13.60
N ARG A 194 7.74 27.77 -14.03
CA ARG A 194 7.90 29.21 -14.27
C ARG A 194 7.06 29.72 -15.44
N ALA A 195 6.91 28.94 -16.51
CA ALA A 195 6.02 29.29 -17.62
C ALA A 195 4.55 29.39 -17.15
N ILE A 196 4.11 28.45 -16.32
CA ILE A 196 2.75 28.45 -15.72
C ILE A 196 2.57 29.66 -14.81
N GLU A 197 3.53 29.95 -13.91
CA GLU A 197 3.47 31.14 -13.03
C GLU A 197 3.35 32.47 -13.79
N LEU A 198 3.94 32.55 -14.98
CA LEU A 198 3.87 33.74 -15.83
C LEU A 198 2.56 33.78 -16.62
N GLU A 199 2.08 32.63 -17.08
CA GLU A 199 0.86 32.51 -17.85
C GLU A 199 0.15 31.17 -17.55
N ASP A 200 -0.87 31.23 -16.70
CA ASP A 200 -1.62 30.05 -16.24
C ASP A 200 -2.39 29.33 -17.37
N SER A 201 -2.60 29.99 -18.52
CA SER A 201 -3.24 29.41 -19.71
C SER A 201 -2.34 28.51 -20.57
N LYS A 202 -1.06 28.31 -20.22
CA LYS A 202 -0.13 27.46 -20.98
C LYS A 202 -0.40 25.97 -20.81
N ILE A 203 -1.34 25.47 -21.61
CA ILE A 203 -1.79 24.07 -21.61
C ILE A 203 -0.63 23.09 -21.88
N PHE A 204 0.29 23.42 -22.80
CA PHE A 204 1.41 22.53 -23.13
C PHE A 204 2.33 22.35 -21.91
N SER A 205 2.73 23.44 -21.25
CA SER A 205 3.49 23.39 -20.00
C SER A 205 2.80 22.60 -18.88
N LEU A 206 1.48 22.76 -18.71
CA LEU A 206 0.69 21.99 -17.74
C LEU A 206 0.72 20.48 -18.02
N ILE A 207 0.45 20.09 -19.28
CA ILE A 207 0.41 18.69 -19.71
C ILE A 207 1.80 18.04 -19.60
N GLU A 208 2.84 18.70 -20.10
CA GLU A 208 4.20 18.15 -20.10
C GLU A 208 4.77 18.05 -18.69
N SER A 209 4.54 19.05 -17.83
CA SER A 209 4.90 18.96 -16.41
C SER A 209 4.15 17.81 -15.71
N GLY A 210 2.86 17.66 -16.01
CA GLY A 210 2.05 16.53 -15.55
C GLY A 210 2.63 15.19 -15.98
N ASN A 211 2.99 15.03 -17.26
CA ASN A 211 3.60 13.82 -17.81
C ASN A 211 4.93 13.47 -17.11
N ILE A 212 5.78 14.47 -16.87
CA ILE A 212 7.04 14.28 -16.15
C ILE A 212 6.79 13.85 -14.70
N LEU A 213 5.81 14.43 -14.03
CA LEU A 213 5.44 14.02 -12.67
C LEU A 213 4.91 12.58 -12.62
N LEU A 214 4.17 12.13 -13.64
CA LEU A 214 3.77 10.73 -13.77
C LEU A 214 4.99 9.81 -13.91
N MET A 215 5.97 10.17 -14.75
CA MET A 215 7.21 9.39 -14.91
C MET A 215 8.02 9.29 -13.62
N LEU A 216 7.99 10.34 -12.79
CA LEU A 216 8.64 10.38 -11.47
C LEU A 216 7.82 9.70 -10.36
N GLY A 217 6.63 9.15 -10.65
CA GLY A 217 5.74 8.51 -9.68
C GLY A 217 4.96 9.49 -8.78
N SER A 218 5.02 10.80 -9.04
CA SER A 218 4.27 11.82 -8.30
C SER A 218 2.85 12.00 -8.85
N PHE A 219 2.04 10.94 -8.80
CA PHE A 219 0.73 10.86 -9.47
C PHE A 219 -0.24 11.97 -9.04
N ARG A 220 -0.31 12.31 -7.74
CA ARG A 220 -1.23 13.32 -7.20
C ARG A 220 -1.01 14.71 -7.82
N LYS A 221 0.24 15.16 -7.85
CA LYS A 221 0.60 16.46 -8.46
C LYS A 221 0.36 16.47 -9.96
N GLY A 222 0.64 15.36 -10.65
CA GLY A 222 0.33 15.22 -12.07
C GLY A 222 -1.17 15.35 -12.35
N ILE A 223 -2.01 14.67 -11.57
CA ILE A 223 -3.48 14.74 -11.66
C ILE A 223 -3.98 16.19 -11.49
N GLU A 224 -3.43 16.94 -10.54
CA GLU A 224 -3.78 18.36 -10.32
C GLU A 224 -3.48 19.21 -11.57
N LEU A 225 -2.30 19.05 -12.18
CA LEU A 225 -1.94 19.78 -13.40
C LEU A 225 -2.83 19.42 -14.60
N PHE A 226 -3.20 18.15 -14.77
CA PHE A 226 -4.11 17.77 -15.85
C PHE A 226 -5.53 18.29 -15.63
N ARG A 227 -6.02 18.32 -14.37
CA ARG A 227 -7.31 18.95 -14.04
C ARG A 227 -7.28 20.43 -14.36
N HIS A 228 -6.21 21.14 -13.99
CA HIS A 228 -6.03 22.53 -14.34
C HIS A 228 -5.98 22.75 -15.86
N ALA A 229 -5.28 21.89 -16.61
CA ALA A 229 -5.29 21.94 -18.07
C ALA A 229 -6.70 21.75 -18.67
N LEU A 230 -7.55 20.93 -18.06
CA LEU A 230 -8.94 20.72 -18.46
C LEU A 230 -9.87 21.87 -18.04
N GLU A 231 -9.56 22.60 -16.97
CA GLU A 231 -10.26 23.85 -16.62
C GLU A 231 -10.01 24.93 -17.68
N VAL A 232 -8.78 25.04 -18.19
CA VAL A 232 -8.43 25.95 -19.28
C VAL A 232 -8.98 25.47 -20.63
N SER A 233 -8.88 24.16 -20.92
CA SER A 233 -9.33 23.56 -22.18
C SER A 233 -10.06 22.23 -21.95
N PRO A 234 -11.40 22.25 -21.78
CA PRO A 234 -12.18 21.06 -21.42
C PRO A 234 -12.14 19.92 -22.45
N HIS A 235 -11.85 20.23 -23.71
CA HIS A 235 -11.83 19.26 -24.82
C HIS A 235 -10.42 18.78 -25.19
N ASN A 236 -9.41 19.06 -24.37
CA ASN A 236 -8.05 18.63 -24.66
C ASN A 236 -7.85 17.11 -24.42
N VAL A 237 -7.69 16.36 -25.51
CA VAL A 237 -7.50 14.90 -25.50
C VAL A 237 -6.27 14.47 -24.70
N SER A 238 -5.14 15.18 -24.84
CA SER A 238 -3.90 14.85 -24.14
C SER A 238 -4.02 15.04 -22.63
N ALA A 239 -4.74 16.08 -22.18
CA ALA A 239 -5.01 16.29 -20.77
C ALA A 239 -5.93 15.21 -20.18
N HIS A 240 -6.99 14.81 -20.91
CA HIS A 240 -7.84 13.67 -20.51
C HIS A 240 -7.04 12.35 -20.43
N PHE A 241 -6.19 12.09 -21.42
CA PHE A 241 -5.33 10.91 -21.45
C PHE A 241 -4.33 10.89 -20.28
N GLY A 242 -3.68 12.03 -20.00
CA GLY A 242 -2.77 12.19 -18.87
C GLY A 242 -3.47 12.03 -17.52
N LEU A 243 -4.65 12.61 -17.35
CA LEU A 243 -5.47 12.49 -16.15
C LEU A 243 -5.86 11.03 -15.87
N ALA A 244 -6.37 10.33 -16.88
CA ALA A 244 -6.72 8.91 -16.77
C ALA A 244 -5.51 8.03 -16.45
N SER A 245 -4.37 8.29 -17.11
CA SER A 245 -3.11 7.59 -16.84
C SER A 245 -2.61 7.84 -15.40
N GLY A 246 -2.74 9.07 -14.91
CA GLY A 246 -2.40 9.44 -13.54
C GLY A 246 -3.28 8.75 -12.50
N LEU A 247 -4.60 8.70 -12.73
CA LEU A 247 -5.54 7.97 -11.86
C LEU A 247 -5.26 6.46 -11.85
N LEU A 248 -4.93 5.87 -13.00
CA LEU A 248 -4.49 4.48 -13.09
C LEU A 248 -3.21 4.23 -12.27
N GLY A 249 -2.22 5.13 -12.37
CA GLY A 249 -0.99 5.07 -11.58
C GLY A 249 -1.24 5.17 -10.07
N LEU A 250 -2.04 6.16 -9.65
CA LEU A 250 -2.42 6.34 -8.25
C LEU A 250 -3.21 5.15 -7.72
N SER A 251 -4.10 4.55 -8.51
CA SER A 251 -4.82 3.34 -8.12
C SER A 251 -3.89 2.15 -7.90
N LYS A 252 -2.81 2.01 -8.69
CA LYS A 252 -1.81 0.94 -8.50
C LYS A 252 -1.07 1.14 -7.17
N GLU A 253 -0.76 2.38 -6.80
CA GLU A 253 -0.18 2.72 -5.49
C GLU A 253 -1.17 2.47 -4.34
N CYS A 254 -2.45 2.81 -4.49
CA CYS A 254 -3.48 2.45 -3.51
C CYS A 254 -3.58 0.93 -3.34
N ALA A 255 -3.52 0.17 -4.43
CA ALA A 255 -3.59 -1.29 -4.40
C ALA A 255 -2.37 -1.93 -3.72
N SER A 256 -1.17 -1.35 -3.83
CA SER A 256 0.03 -1.86 -3.13
C SER A 256 -0.03 -1.62 -1.62
N ILE A 257 -0.67 -0.53 -1.18
CA ILE A 257 -0.88 -0.21 0.24
C ILE A 257 -2.07 -0.98 0.83
N GLY A 258 -2.94 -1.56 -0.01
CA GLY A 258 -4.14 -2.30 0.40
C GLY A 258 -5.42 -1.44 0.45
N ALA A 259 -5.38 -0.20 -0.01
CA ALA A 259 -6.53 0.70 -0.10
C ALA A 259 -7.37 0.43 -1.37
N TYR A 260 -7.88 -0.80 -1.50
CA TYR A 260 -8.58 -1.27 -2.72
C TYR A 260 -9.89 -0.53 -3.01
N GLU A 261 -10.65 -0.15 -1.99
CA GLU A 261 -11.90 0.61 -2.16
C GLU A 261 -11.61 1.96 -2.82
N TRP A 262 -10.60 2.67 -2.33
CA TRP A 262 -10.18 3.92 -2.94
C TRP A 262 -9.62 3.71 -4.35
N GLY A 263 -8.77 2.70 -4.55
CA GLY A 263 -8.26 2.33 -5.87
C GLY A 263 -9.38 2.05 -6.89
N ALA A 264 -10.38 1.27 -6.51
CA ALA A 264 -11.53 0.96 -7.36
C ALA A 264 -12.35 2.22 -7.71
N SER A 265 -12.52 3.16 -6.77
CA SER A 265 -13.19 4.44 -7.04
C SER A 265 -12.40 5.30 -8.05
N LEU A 266 -11.08 5.41 -7.89
CA LEU A 266 -10.21 6.15 -8.81
C LEU A 266 -10.24 5.56 -10.23
N LEU A 267 -10.30 4.23 -10.34
CA LEU A 267 -10.41 3.54 -11.62
C LEU A 267 -11.78 3.73 -12.28
N LYS A 268 -12.84 3.86 -11.49
CA LYS A 268 -14.17 4.20 -12.00
C LYS A 268 -14.15 5.62 -12.60
N ASP A 269 -13.61 6.60 -11.87
CA ASP A 269 -13.44 7.97 -12.36
C ASP A 269 -12.58 8.00 -13.62
N ALA A 270 -11.46 7.26 -13.63
CA ALA A 270 -10.59 7.15 -14.79
C ALA A 270 -11.31 6.57 -16.01
N SER A 271 -12.18 5.56 -15.81
CA SER A 271 -12.98 4.97 -16.88
C SER A 271 -14.01 5.95 -17.46
N GLU A 272 -14.60 6.81 -16.63
CA GLU A 272 -15.53 7.84 -17.08
C GLU A 272 -14.79 8.87 -17.94
N ILE A 273 -13.61 9.31 -17.50
CA ILE A 273 -12.74 10.24 -18.23
C ILE A 273 -12.28 9.64 -19.58
N THR A 274 -11.81 8.39 -19.62
CA THR A 274 -11.41 7.75 -20.88
C THR A 274 -12.58 7.51 -21.81
N SER A 275 -13.79 7.26 -21.28
CA SER A 275 -14.98 7.14 -22.12
C SER A 275 -15.32 8.46 -22.81
N ALA A 276 -15.27 9.58 -22.09
CA ALA A 276 -15.44 10.91 -22.67
C ALA A 276 -14.34 11.23 -23.70
N CYS A 277 -13.08 10.89 -23.39
CA CYS A 277 -11.95 11.04 -24.31
C CYS A 277 -12.12 10.23 -25.61
N SER A 278 -12.66 9.01 -25.51
CA SER A 278 -12.92 8.16 -26.68
C SER A 278 -14.01 8.73 -27.60
N HIS A 279 -14.96 9.49 -27.06
CA HIS A 279 -15.96 10.22 -27.84
C HIS A 279 -15.38 11.45 -28.54
N LEU A 280 -14.41 12.13 -27.93
CA LEU A 280 -13.71 13.27 -28.55
C LEU A 280 -12.78 12.80 -29.68
N SER A 281 -12.12 11.65 -29.50
CA SER A 281 -11.13 11.16 -30.45
C SER A 281 -11.19 9.64 -30.60
N SER A 282 -12.05 9.17 -31.50
CA SER A 282 -12.31 7.75 -31.72
C SER A 282 -11.20 6.99 -32.47
N ASN A 283 -10.28 7.72 -33.11
CA ASN A 283 -9.25 7.18 -33.99
C ASN A 283 -7.91 6.84 -33.28
N PHE A 284 -7.73 7.21 -32.01
CA PHE A 284 -6.48 6.93 -31.28
C PHE A 284 -6.51 5.57 -30.59
N SER A 285 -5.73 4.61 -31.10
CA SER A 285 -5.57 3.28 -30.51
C SER A 285 -5.10 3.33 -29.04
N SER A 286 -4.21 4.26 -28.70
CA SER A 286 -3.68 4.44 -27.34
C SER A 286 -4.76 4.73 -26.30
N VAL A 287 -5.80 5.50 -26.64
CA VAL A 287 -6.92 5.83 -25.75
C VAL A 287 -7.73 4.57 -25.44
N TRP A 288 -8.05 3.78 -26.47
CA TRP A 288 -8.75 2.50 -26.31
C TRP A 288 -7.94 1.49 -25.49
N LYS A 289 -6.63 1.42 -25.74
CA LYS A 289 -5.70 0.60 -24.96
C LYS A 289 -5.72 1.01 -23.48
N LEU A 290 -5.52 2.30 -23.18
CA LEU A 290 -5.54 2.82 -21.81
C LEU A 290 -6.87 2.53 -21.11
N HIS A 291 -7.99 2.66 -21.81
CA HIS A 291 -9.30 2.31 -21.25
C HIS A 291 -9.39 0.81 -20.94
N GLY A 292 -8.84 -0.05 -21.79
CA GLY A 292 -8.69 -1.48 -21.52
C GLY A 292 -7.86 -1.75 -20.26
N ASP A 293 -6.71 -1.08 -20.12
CA ASP A 293 -5.81 -1.19 -18.96
C ASP A 293 -6.52 -0.81 -17.66
N ILE A 294 -7.30 0.28 -17.68
CA ILE A 294 -8.12 0.73 -16.55
C ILE A 294 -9.19 -0.30 -16.20
N GLN A 295 -9.87 -0.88 -17.19
CA GLN A 295 -10.90 -1.89 -16.94
C GLN A 295 -10.34 -3.21 -16.39
N ILE A 296 -9.16 -3.65 -16.83
CA ILE A 296 -8.46 -4.78 -16.18
C ILE A 296 -8.03 -4.42 -14.77
N ALA A 297 -7.43 -3.24 -14.59
CA ALA A 297 -7.02 -2.79 -13.28
C ALA A 297 -8.22 -2.74 -12.34
N TYR A 298 -9.41 -2.33 -12.82
CA TYR A 298 -10.65 -2.32 -12.05
C TYR A 298 -11.16 -3.72 -11.75
N ALA A 299 -11.21 -4.61 -12.74
CA ALA A 299 -11.59 -6.01 -12.57
C ALA A 299 -10.69 -6.73 -11.56
N LYS A 300 -9.39 -6.40 -11.57
CA LYS A 300 -8.47 -6.85 -10.54
C LYS A 300 -8.80 -6.14 -9.25
N CYS A 301 -8.73 -4.81 -9.13
CA CYS A 301 -8.78 -4.01 -7.89
C CYS A 301 -10.09 -4.10 -7.06
N LEU A 302 -11.23 -4.39 -7.69
CA LEU A 302 -12.55 -4.35 -7.06
C LEU A 302 -12.66 -5.21 -5.77
N PRO A 303 -12.82 -4.60 -4.58
CA PRO A 303 -13.01 -5.35 -3.34
C PRO A 303 -14.43 -5.92 -3.23
N TRP A 304 -14.56 -7.05 -2.53
CA TRP A 304 -15.83 -7.59 -2.07
C TRP A 304 -16.25 -6.89 -0.77
N GLU A 305 -17.44 -6.30 -0.79
CA GLU A 305 -18.05 -5.66 0.38
C GLU A 305 -19.00 -6.65 1.07
N ASN A 306 -18.67 -7.04 2.30
CA ASN A 306 -19.60 -7.82 3.11
C ASN A 306 -20.68 -6.92 3.71
N LYS A 307 -21.84 -6.84 3.06
CA LYS A 307 -23.01 -6.10 3.56
C LYS A 307 -23.84 -6.89 4.57
N ILE A 308 -23.42 -8.12 4.92
CA ILE A 308 -24.14 -8.98 5.85
C ILE A 308 -23.85 -8.52 7.28
N THR A 309 -24.79 -7.78 7.86
CA THR A 309 -24.72 -7.23 9.23
C THR A 309 -25.41 -8.13 10.28
N SER A 310 -26.07 -9.20 9.85
CA SER A 310 -26.84 -10.09 10.73
C SER A 310 -25.98 -11.17 11.40
N THR A 311 -26.30 -11.48 12.65
CA THR A 311 -25.70 -12.58 13.44
C THR A 311 -25.90 -13.96 12.80
N HIS A 312 -26.96 -14.12 12.00
CA HIS A 312 -27.19 -15.27 11.13
C HIS A 312 -26.73 -14.92 9.70
N ILE A 313 -25.73 -15.66 9.21
CA ILE A 313 -25.29 -15.59 7.81
C ILE A 313 -26.24 -16.46 7.00
N ASP A 314 -27.04 -15.83 6.13
CA ASP A 314 -27.80 -16.54 5.10
C ASP A 314 -26.84 -17.02 4.01
N GLU A 315 -26.67 -18.34 3.90
CA GLU A 315 -25.80 -18.97 2.90
C GLU A 315 -26.23 -18.61 1.47
N GLY A 316 -27.53 -18.41 1.24
CA GLY A 316 -28.07 -17.96 -0.04
C GLY A 316 -27.64 -16.54 -0.37
N ALA A 317 -27.79 -15.61 0.57
CA ALA A 317 -27.34 -14.23 0.44
C ALA A 317 -25.82 -14.12 0.26
N PHE A 318 -25.03 -14.89 1.00
CA PHE A 318 -23.57 -14.94 0.85
C PHE A 318 -23.18 -15.40 -0.55
N LYS A 319 -23.75 -16.51 -1.03
CA LYS A 319 -23.51 -17.02 -2.40
C LYS A 319 -23.91 -15.99 -3.45
N ALA A 320 -25.05 -15.34 -3.31
CA ALA A 320 -25.51 -14.29 -4.23
C ALA A 320 -24.54 -13.10 -4.25
N SER A 321 -24.00 -12.70 -3.09
CA SER A 321 -23.03 -11.59 -3.00
C SER A 321 -21.71 -11.89 -3.73
N ILE A 322 -21.21 -13.13 -3.62
CA ILE A 322 -20.00 -13.56 -4.35
C ILE A 322 -20.26 -13.58 -5.85
N ILE A 323 -21.42 -14.08 -6.28
CA ILE A 323 -21.81 -14.12 -7.70
C ILE A 323 -21.92 -12.70 -8.26
N ASP A 324 -22.55 -11.77 -7.54
CA ASP A 324 -22.64 -10.35 -7.97
C ASP A 324 -21.26 -9.72 -8.11
N TRP A 325 -20.40 -9.84 -7.09
CA TRP A 325 -19.02 -9.34 -7.15
C TRP A 325 -18.25 -9.93 -8.35
N LYS A 326 -18.33 -11.26 -8.52
CA LYS A 326 -17.67 -11.99 -9.61
C LYS A 326 -18.19 -11.54 -10.98
N ASN A 327 -19.49 -11.28 -11.11
CA ASN A 327 -20.11 -10.76 -12.33
C ASN A 327 -19.65 -9.33 -12.65
N ARG A 328 -19.44 -8.48 -11.65
CA ARG A 328 -18.87 -7.14 -11.85
C ARG A 328 -17.43 -7.20 -12.34
N CYS A 329 -16.59 -8.03 -11.73
CA CYS A 329 -15.21 -8.27 -12.19
C CYS A 329 -15.20 -8.81 -13.63
N LEU A 330 -16.04 -9.80 -13.92
CA LEU A 330 -16.18 -10.40 -15.25
C LEU A 330 -16.67 -9.39 -16.29
N SER A 331 -17.64 -8.54 -15.94
CA SER A 331 -18.16 -7.48 -16.81
C SER A 331 -17.06 -6.49 -17.18
N ALA A 332 -16.26 -6.04 -16.21
CA ALA A 332 -15.12 -5.17 -16.44
C ALA A 332 -14.04 -5.84 -17.33
N ALA A 333 -13.69 -7.10 -17.06
CA ALA A 333 -12.74 -7.84 -17.90
C ALA A 333 -13.26 -8.04 -19.35
N LYS A 334 -14.55 -8.34 -19.52
CA LYS A 334 -15.18 -8.42 -20.86
C LYS A 334 -15.16 -7.07 -21.59
N LYS A 335 -15.39 -5.96 -20.88
CA LYS A 335 -15.26 -4.61 -21.44
C LYS A 335 -13.82 -4.35 -21.88
N ALA A 336 -12.83 -4.66 -21.04
CA ALA A 336 -11.41 -4.51 -21.39
C ALA A 336 -11.06 -5.25 -22.70
N ARG A 337 -11.52 -6.49 -22.85
CA ARG A 337 -11.33 -7.27 -24.09
C ARG A 337 -11.88 -6.55 -25.32
N LEU A 338 -13.10 -6.01 -25.24
CA LEU A 338 -13.72 -5.27 -26.35
C LEU A 338 -12.94 -3.98 -26.68
N LEU A 339 -12.45 -3.28 -25.65
CA LEU A 339 -11.66 -2.05 -25.81
C LEU A 339 -10.31 -2.34 -26.48
N TYR A 340 -9.61 -3.40 -26.08
CA TYR A 340 -8.40 -3.82 -26.77
C TYR A 340 -8.66 -4.34 -28.18
N GLN A 341 -9.78 -5.02 -28.44
CA GLN A 341 -10.16 -5.38 -29.81
C GLN A 341 -10.34 -4.15 -30.69
N ARG A 342 -10.92 -3.07 -30.14
CA ARG A 342 -11.03 -1.78 -30.84
C ARG A 342 -9.66 -1.15 -31.08
N ALA A 343 -8.78 -1.16 -30.09
CA ALA A 343 -7.40 -0.69 -30.24
C ALA A 343 -6.65 -1.49 -31.32
N LEU A 344 -6.78 -2.82 -31.30
CA LEU A 344 -6.16 -3.72 -32.27
C LEU A 344 -6.66 -3.47 -33.69
N HIS A 345 -7.96 -3.21 -33.87
CA HIS A 345 -8.52 -2.88 -35.18
C HIS A 345 -7.91 -1.59 -35.75
N LEU A 346 -7.57 -0.62 -34.91
CA LEU A 346 -6.94 0.64 -35.34
C LEU A 346 -5.45 0.45 -35.65
N THR A 347 -4.76 -0.42 -34.91
CA THR A 347 -3.32 -0.67 -35.05
C THR A 347 -3.01 -2.18 -35.00
N PRO A 348 -3.31 -2.94 -36.07
CA PRO A 348 -3.14 -4.40 -36.08
C PRO A 348 -1.68 -4.87 -36.02
N TRP A 349 -0.72 -3.98 -36.29
CA TRP A 349 0.71 -4.28 -36.20
C TRP A 349 1.29 -4.14 -34.78
N GLN A 350 0.53 -3.63 -33.79
CA GLN A 350 1.01 -3.49 -32.41
C GLN A 350 0.95 -4.82 -31.66
N SER A 351 2.12 -5.43 -31.46
CA SER A 351 2.36 -6.67 -30.72
C SER A 351 1.79 -6.66 -29.29
N ASN A 352 1.99 -5.56 -28.54
CA ASN A 352 1.58 -5.41 -27.14
C ASN A 352 0.07 -5.67 -26.93
N ILE A 353 -0.78 -5.23 -27.86
CA ILE A 353 -2.24 -5.37 -27.72
C ILE A 353 -2.66 -6.84 -27.79
N TYR A 354 -1.98 -7.66 -28.59
CA TYR A 354 -2.23 -9.12 -28.63
C TYR A 354 -1.94 -9.76 -27.27
N ALA A 355 -0.82 -9.38 -26.65
CA ALA A 355 -0.43 -9.86 -25.33
C ALA A 355 -1.44 -9.41 -24.25
N ASP A 356 -1.89 -8.15 -24.29
CA ASP A 356 -2.91 -7.62 -23.38
C ASP A 356 -4.25 -8.37 -23.51
N ILE A 357 -4.68 -8.69 -24.74
CA ILE A 357 -5.88 -9.50 -24.98
C ILE A 357 -5.71 -10.92 -24.43
N ALA A 358 -4.55 -11.55 -24.61
CA ALA A 358 -4.27 -12.87 -24.05
C ALA A 358 -4.41 -12.86 -22.51
N ILE A 359 -3.77 -11.90 -21.83
CA ILE A 359 -3.87 -11.75 -20.37
C ILE A 359 -5.33 -11.50 -19.95
N THR A 360 -6.07 -10.71 -20.72
CA THR A 360 -7.50 -10.44 -20.45
C THR A 360 -8.34 -11.71 -20.56
N LEU A 361 -8.11 -12.51 -21.60
CA LEU A 361 -8.83 -13.75 -21.85
C LEU A 361 -8.55 -14.77 -20.75
N ASP A 362 -7.29 -14.92 -20.33
CA ASP A 362 -6.91 -15.78 -19.21
C ASP A 362 -7.65 -15.40 -17.92
N LEU A 363 -7.71 -14.10 -17.61
CA LEU A 363 -8.49 -13.59 -16.48
C LEU A 363 -9.98 -13.92 -16.62
N ILE A 364 -10.57 -13.68 -17.80
CA ILE A 364 -11.98 -14.01 -18.07
C ILE A 364 -12.23 -15.51 -17.85
N TYR A 365 -11.35 -16.38 -18.33
CA TYR A 365 -11.50 -17.83 -18.16
C TYR A 365 -11.36 -18.26 -16.71
N SER A 366 -10.41 -17.69 -15.95
CA SER A 366 -10.26 -17.95 -14.51
C SER A 366 -11.52 -17.54 -13.73
N LEU A 367 -12.16 -16.43 -14.12
CA LEU A 367 -13.44 -16.01 -13.55
C LEU A 367 -14.59 -16.89 -14.05
N LEU A 368 -14.58 -17.42 -15.26
CA LEU A 368 -15.69 -18.25 -15.74
C LEU A 368 -15.68 -19.69 -15.20
N GLU A 369 -14.63 -20.14 -14.52
CA GLU A 369 -14.52 -21.53 -14.04
C GLU A 369 -15.73 -21.98 -13.21
N ARG A 370 -16.66 -22.63 -13.94
CA ARG A 370 -17.49 -23.78 -13.58
C ARG A 370 -18.33 -24.39 -14.71
N GLU A 371 -18.41 -23.81 -15.91
CA GLU A 371 -19.37 -24.34 -16.91
C GLU A 371 -18.90 -24.47 -18.37
N THR A 372 -17.71 -24.04 -18.77
CA THR A 372 -17.30 -24.20 -20.19
C THR A 372 -16.37 -25.39 -20.38
N THR A 373 -16.93 -26.51 -20.84
CA THR A 373 -16.23 -27.70 -21.36
C THR A 373 -15.52 -27.47 -22.70
N ASP A 374 -15.48 -26.22 -23.17
CA ASP A 374 -15.14 -25.87 -24.54
C ASP A 374 -13.64 -25.59 -24.67
N HIS A 375 -12.88 -26.66 -24.97
CA HIS A 375 -11.42 -26.62 -25.12
C HIS A 375 -10.93 -25.55 -26.11
N ASP A 376 -11.72 -25.25 -27.14
CA ASP A 376 -11.40 -24.27 -28.19
C ASP A 376 -11.34 -22.83 -27.66
N THR A 377 -12.14 -22.51 -26.64
CA THR A 377 -12.16 -21.16 -26.07
C THR A 377 -10.86 -20.84 -25.33
N ARG A 378 -10.33 -21.78 -24.55
CA ARG A 378 -9.06 -21.58 -23.81
C ARG A 378 -7.85 -21.46 -24.74
N GLN A 379 -7.88 -22.11 -25.91
CA GLN A 379 -6.82 -21.96 -26.92
C GLN A 379 -6.73 -20.55 -27.51
N LEU A 380 -7.79 -19.73 -27.41
CA LEU A 380 -7.76 -18.37 -27.96
C LEU A 380 -6.74 -17.48 -27.25
N SER A 381 -6.59 -17.63 -25.94
CA SER A 381 -5.60 -16.87 -25.16
C SER A 381 -4.18 -17.19 -25.63
N GLU A 382 -3.89 -18.48 -25.78
CA GLU A 382 -2.62 -18.98 -26.32
C GLU A 382 -2.36 -18.45 -27.74
N ARG A 383 -3.34 -18.54 -28.65
CA ARG A 383 -3.24 -18.02 -30.01
C ARG A 383 -2.97 -16.51 -30.04
N MET A 384 -3.62 -15.74 -29.18
CA MET A 384 -3.35 -14.31 -29.06
C MET A 384 -1.92 -14.03 -28.57
N SER A 385 -1.43 -14.78 -27.57
CA SER A 385 -0.03 -14.65 -27.13
C SER A 385 0.98 -15.01 -28.23
N LEU A 386 0.71 -16.04 -29.04
CA LEU A 386 1.53 -16.36 -30.22
C LEU A 386 1.49 -15.23 -31.27
N GLY A 387 0.35 -14.55 -31.44
CA GLY A 387 0.24 -13.36 -32.29
C GLY A 387 1.25 -12.27 -31.92
N SER A 388 1.45 -12.01 -30.63
CA SER A 388 2.46 -11.05 -30.17
C SER A 388 3.89 -11.46 -30.56
N LEU A 389 4.20 -12.76 -30.46
CA LEU A 389 5.51 -13.34 -30.82
C LEU A 389 5.77 -13.37 -32.34
N ILE A 390 4.73 -13.46 -33.16
CA ILE A 390 4.86 -13.40 -34.62
C ILE A 390 5.39 -12.03 -35.05
N PHE A 391 4.92 -10.95 -34.41
CA PHE A 391 5.39 -9.59 -34.70
C PHE A 391 6.73 -9.28 -34.01
N GLU A 392 6.92 -9.73 -32.78
CA GLU A 392 8.11 -9.41 -31.97
C GLU A 392 8.64 -10.65 -31.21
N GLY A 393 9.17 -11.63 -31.95
CA GLY A 393 9.68 -12.89 -31.35
C GLY A 393 10.93 -12.75 -30.49
N ILE A 394 11.58 -11.58 -30.50
CA ILE A 394 12.77 -11.26 -29.70
C ILE A 394 12.38 -10.74 -28.31
N ASN A 395 11.12 -10.32 -28.11
CA ASN A 395 10.68 -9.77 -26.84
C ASN A 395 10.47 -10.90 -25.81
N CYS A 396 11.34 -10.93 -24.79
CA CYS A 396 11.35 -11.98 -23.77
C CYS A 396 10.06 -11.99 -22.94
N ASP A 397 9.41 -10.84 -22.73
CA ASP A 397 8.18 -10.74 -21.94
C ASP A 397 7.01 -11.49 -22.60
N PHE A 398 6.95 -11.48 -23.93
CA PHE A 398 5.91 -12.21 -24.67
C PHE A 398 6.06 -13.73 -24.55
N TRP A 399 7.29 -14.23 -24.45
CA TRP A 399 7.55 -15.64 -24.14
C TRP A 399 7.09 -16.00 -22.72
N VAL A 400 7.30 -15.12 -21.74
CA VAL A 400 6.78 -15.32 -20.37
C VAL A 400 5.25 -15.31 -20.35
N ILE A 401 4.61 -14.42 -21.11
CA ILE A 401 3.15 -14.36 -21.21
C ILE A 401 2.60 -15.66 -21.81
N LEU A 402 3.20 -16.18 -22.90
CA LEU A 402 2.85 -17.48 -23.46
C LEU A 402 2.96 -18.59 -22.40
N ALA A 403 4.04 -18.62 -21.61
CA ALA A 403 4.19 -19.61 -20.53
C ALA A 403 3.14 -19.47 -19.42
N CYS A 404 2.70 -18.25 -19.12
CA CYS A 404 1.65 -18.03 -18.12
C CYS A 404 0.29 -18.54 -18.61
N VAL A 405 -0.03 -18.28 -19.87
CA VAL A 405 -1.34 -18.52 -20.49
C VAL A 405 -1.56 -19.96 -20.95
N THR A 406 -0.51 -20.62 -21.46
CA THR A 406 -0.59 -22.00 -21.96
C THR A 406 -1.00 -22.96 -20.85
N ASN A 407 -1.62 -24.10 -21.16
CA ASN A 407 -1.86 -25.16 -20.17
C ASN A 407 -0.91 -26.36 -20.33
N ASP A 408 -0.26 -26.49 -21.48
CA ASP A 408 0.72 -27.54 -21.76
C ASP A 408 2.04 -27.27 -21.03
N TYR A 409 2.44 -28.19 -20.14
CA TYR A 409 3.68 -28.09 -19.38
C TYR A 409 4.94 -28.07 -20.26
N ALA A 410 4.95 -28.79 -21.38
CA ALA A 410 6.10 -28.81 -22.28
C ALA A 410 6.28 -27.46 -22.98
N LEU A 411 5.17 -26.89 -23.50
CA LEU A 411 5.18 -25.57 -24.11
C LEU A 411 5.52 -24.47 -23.10
N LYS A 412 4.99 -24.54 -21.87
CA LYS A 412 5.38 -23.65 -20.76
C LYS A 412 6.89 -23.66 -20.54
N GLN A 413 7.46 -24.85 -20.39
CA GLN A 413 8.89 -25.00 -20.15
C GLN A 413 9.71 -24.45 -21.33
N HIS A 414 9.31 -24.79 -22.56
CA HIS A 414 9.96 -24.29 -23.77
C HIS A 414 9.94 -22.76 -23.82
N ALA A 415 8.79 -22.13 -23.63
CA ALA A 415 8.64 -20.68 -23.68
C ALA A 415 9.52 -19.97 -22.64
N LEU A 416 9.56 -20.47 -21.41
CA LEU A 416 10.42 -19.91 -20.35
C LEU A 416 11.91 -20.09 -20.68
N ILE A 417 12.32 -21.25 -21.20
CA ILE A 417 13.71 -21.50 -21.62
C ILE A 417 14.08 -20.61 -22.81
N ARG A 418 13.18 -20.39 -23.78
CA ARG A 418 13.41 -19.47 -24.90
C ARG A 418 13.59 -18.04 -24.41
N GLY A 419 12.76 -17.59 -23.46
CA GLY A 419 12.96 -16.30 -22.81
C GLY A 419 14.34 -16.17 -22.17
N LEU A 420 14.83 -17.22 -21.49
CA LEU A 420 16.17 -17.26 -20.90
C LEU A 420 17.32 -17.36 -21.92
N GLN A 421 17.08 -17.96 -23.08
CA GLN A 421 18.06 -17.99 -24.17
C GLN A 421 18.24 -16.60 -24.80
N LEU A 422 17.18 -15.79 -24.82
CA LEU A 422 17.24 -14.39 -25.28
C LEU A 422 17.84 -13.47 -24.22
N ASP A 423 17.45 -13.66 -22.95
CA ASP A 423 18.01 -12.95 -21.81
C ASP A 423 18.17 -13.87 -20.59
N ASN A 424 19.41 -14.25 -20.30
CA ASN A 424 19.75 -15.12 -19.16
C ASN A 424 19.55 -14.42 -17.80
N SER A 425 19.46 -13.09 -17.78
CA SER A 425 19.20 -12.30 -16.57
C SER A 425 17.72 -12.10 -16.26
N LEU A 426 16.82 -12.65 -17.08
CA LEU A 426 15.38 -12.54 -16.91
C LEU A 426 14.87 -13.31 -15.68
N ALA A 427 14.87 -12.63 -14.54
CA ALA A 427 14.50 -13.17 -13.24
C ALA A 427 13.07 -13.72 -13.20
N VAL A 428 12.14 -13.10 -13.95
CA VAL A 428 10.73 -13.53 -14.05
C VAL A 428 10.63 -14.94 -14.64
N SER A 429 11.39 -15.25 -15.70
CA SER A 429 11.41 -16.59 -16.30
C SER A 429 11.92 -17.65 -15.33
N TRP A 430 12.99 -17.34 -14.57
CA TRP A 430 13.48 -18.22 -13.50
C TRP A 430 12.42 -18.46 -12.41
N ALA A 431 11.69 -17.42 -12.01
CA ALA A 431 10.61 -17.53 -11.03
C ALA A 431 9.47 -18.45 -11.50
N TYR A 432 9.03 -18.29 -12.75
CA TYR A 432 7.98 -19.14 -13.32
C TYR A 432 8.44 -20.57 -13.61
N LEU A 433 9.73 -20.79 -13.93
CA LEU A 433 10.32 -22.13 -13.98
C LEU A 433 10.30 -22.80 -12.61
N GLY A 434 10.65 -22.06 -11.55
CA GLY A 434 10.54 -22.58 -10.18
C GLY A 434 9.12 -23.01 -9.85
N LYS A 435 8.12 -22.19 -10.19
CA LYS A 435 6.69 -22.53 -10.03
C LYS A 435 6.29 -23.76 -10.84
N LEU A 436 6.80 -23.91 -12.06
CA LEU A 436 6.56 -25.08 -12.91
C LEU A 436 7.18 -26.35 -12.29
N TYR A 437 8.42 -26.28 -11.83
CA TYR A 437 9.10 -27.44 -11.23
C TYR A 437 8.45 -27.92 -9.93
N ILE A 438 7.91 -27.02 -9.09
CA ILE A 438 7.06 -27.43 -7.95
C ILE A 438 5.88 -28.27 -8.45
N LYS A 439 5.18 -27.85 -9.51
CA LYS A 439 4.03 -28.60 -10.06
C LYS A 439 4.42 -29.97 -10.62
N LEU A 440 5.65 -30.11 -11.13
CA LEU A 440 6.19 -31.37 -11.63
C LEU A 440 6.76 -32.26 -10.51
N GLY A 441 6.82 -31.78 -9.26
CA GLY A 441 7.42 -32.49 -8.12
C GLY A 441 8.95 -32.38 -8.03
N GLU A 442 9.56 -31.55 -8.87
CA GLU A 442 11.01 -31.37 -8.97
C GLU A 442 11.52 -30.28 -8.00
N ASN A 443 11.35 -30.52 -6.69
CA ASN A 443 11.58 -29.52 -5.64
C ASN A 443 13.00 -28.92 -5.66
N HIS A 444 14.02 -29.72 -5.93
CA HIS A 444 15.40 -29.24 -5.95
C HIS A 444 15.68 -28.30 -7.13
N LEU A 445 15.12 -28.57 -8.31
CA LEU A 445 15.21 -27.66 -9.46
C LEU A 445 14.40 -26.38 -9.21
N ALA A 446 13.27 -26.49 -8.52
CA ALA A 446 12.46 -25.35 -8.13
C ALA A 446 13.24 -24.39 -7.23
N THR A 447 13.84 -24.91 -6.15
CA THR A 447 14.65 -24.14 -5.21
C THR A 447 15.80 -23.42 -5.92
N ARG A 448 16.56 -24.12 -6.77
CA ARG A 448 17.64 -23.49 -7.57
C ARG A 448 17.14 -22.37 -8.47
N SER A 449 15.98 -22.58 -9.10
CA SER A 449 15.38 -21.57 -9.99
C SER A 449 14.94 -20.34 -9.22
N PHE A 450 14.33 -20.51 -8.03
CA PHE A 450 13.97 -19.39 -7.17
C PHE A 450 15.19 -18.67 -6.60
N ASP A 451 16.22 -19.38 -6.17
CA ASP A 451 17.49 -18.78 -5.72
C ASP A 451 18.10 -17.91 -6.81
N ARG A 452 18.13 -18.41 -8.05
CA ARG A 452 18.61 -17.65 -9.20
C ARG A 452 17.75 -16.40 -9.42
N ALA A 453 16.43 -16.53 -9.42
CA ALA A 453 15.51 -15.40 -9.58
C ALA A 453 15.73 -14.33 -8.50
N ARG A 454 15.82 -14.71 -7.21
CA ARG A 454 16.07 -13.77 -6.10
C ARG A 454 17.43 -13.09 -6.20
N SER A 455 18.46 -13.81 -6.68
CA SER A 455 19.80 -13.25 -6.85
C SER A 455 19.87 -12.20 -7.96
N LEU A 456 19.04 -12.35 -9.00
CA LEU A 456 18.96 -11.42 -10.12
C LEU A 456 18.07 -10.23 -9.80
N ASP A 457 16.88 -10.50 -9.25
CA ASP A 457 15.92 -9.48 -8.85
C ASP A 457 15.21 -9.84 -7.53
N PRO A 458 15.70 -9.31 -6.40
CA PRO A 458 15.06 -9.49 -5.10
C PRO A 458 13.66 -8.87 -4.98
N SER A 459 13.27 -7.99 -5.92
CA SER A 459 11.97 -7.30 -5.92
C SER A 459 10.82 -8.12 -6.49
N LEU A 460 11.09 -9.35 -6.97
CA LEU A 460 10.03 -10.27 -7.40
C LEU A 460 9.44 -11.03 -6.22
N ALA A 461 8.11 -10.95 -6.04
CA ALA A 461 7.42 -11.63 -4.94
C ALA A 461 7.36 -13.17 -5.11
N LEU A 462 7.19 -13.66 -6.33
CA LEU A 462 6.94 -15.08 -6.61
C LEU A 462 8.06 -16.00 -6.10
N PRO A 463 9.36 -15.70 -6.30
CA PRO A 463 10.44 -16.50 -5.72
C PRO A 463 10.41 -16.59 -4.19
N TRP A 464 10.14 -15.48 -3.50
CA TRP A 464 10.01 -15.47 -2.04
C TRP A 464 8.84 -16.34 -1.57
N ALA A 465 7.70 -16.28 -2.26
CA ALA A 465 6.56 -17.15 -1.96
C ALA A 465 6.89 -18.62 -2.26
N GLY A 466 7.53 -18.92 -3.40
CA GLY A 466 7.93 -20.27 -3.78
C GLY A 466 8.86 -20.93 -2.76
N MET A 467 9.83 -20.19 -2.24
CA MET A 467 10.74 -20.64 -1.18
C MET A 467 10.03 -20.97 0.13
N SER A 468 8.90 -20.31 0.43
CA SER A 468 8.10 -20.64 1.62
C SER A 468 7.37 -21.99 1.50
N VAL A 469 7.07 -22.45 0.29
CA VAL A 469 6.39 -23.72 0.02
C VAL A 469 7.37 -24.90 -0.04
N ALA A 470 8.63 -24.66 -0.44
CA ALA A 470 9.68 -25.67 -0.52
C ALA A 470 10.13 -26.22 0.85
N SER A 471 9.61 -25.68 1.96
CA SER A 471 9.95 -26.07 3.34
C SER A 471 9.43 -27.44 3.78
N HIS A 472 8.85 -28.23 2.88
CA HIS A 472 8.48 -29.63 3.14
C HIS A 472 9.69 -30.58 3.08
N ASP A 473 10.84 -30.12 2.59
CA ASP A 473 12.11 -30.83 2.72
C ASP A 473 12.74 -30.54 4.10
N ARG A 474 13.22 -31.59 4.78
CA ARG A 474 13.67 -31.68 6.19
C ARG A 474 14.74 -30.65 6.66
N ASN A 475 15.16 -29.72 5.81
CA ASN A 475 16.23 -28.76 6.06
C ASN A 475 15.79 -27.29 6.23
N TYR A 476 14.51 -26.95 6.02
CA TYR A 476 14.03 -25.56 6.14
C TYR A 476 13.29 -25.33 7.47
N SER A 477 13.67 -24.26 8.19
CA SER A 477 12.98 -23.90 9.43
C SER A 477 11.62 -23.24 9.12
N LEU A 478 10.59 -23.56 9.91
CA LEU A 478 9.25 -22.99 9.76
C LEU A 478 9.24 -21.44 9.88
N SER A 479 10.20 -20.90 10.64
CA SER A 479 10.46 -19.46 10.75
C SER A 479 10.96 -18.83 9.46
N GLU A 480 11.87 -19.50 8.74
CA GLU A 480 12.36 -18.99 7.45
C GLU A 480 11.26 -18.99 6.39
N ALA A 481 10.41 -20.01 6.37
CA ALA A 481 9.25 -20.06 5.48
C ALA A 481 8.29 -18.89 5.74
N TYR A 482 8.01 -18.60 7.02
CA TYR A 482 7.18 -17.45 7.41
C TYR A 482 7.80 -16.12 6.95
N GLU A 483 9.08 -15.89 7.23
CA GLU A 483 9.77 -14.65 6.82
C GLU A 483 9.83 -14.50 5.29
N SER A 484 10.10 -15.57 4.56
CA SER A 484 10.10 -15.56 3.10
C SER A 484 8.71 -15.23 2.54
N CYS A 485 7.64 -15.80 3.11
CA CYS A 485 6.27 -15.48 2.70
C CYS A 485 5.89 -14.04 3.06
N LEU A 486 6.32 -13.55 4.23
CA LEU A 486 6.10 -12.17 4.65
C LEU A 486 6.74 -11.18 3.68
N ARG A 487 7.97 -11.45 3.22
CA ARG A 487 8.63 -10.67 2.17
C ARG A 487 7.83 -10.68 0.86
N ALA A 488 7.32 -11.83 0.44
CA ALA A 488 6.51 -11.92 -0.77
C ALA A 488 5.25 -11.03 -0.69
N VAL A 489 4.55 -11.03 0.45
CA VAL A 489 3.36 -10.21 0.68
C VAL A 489 3.68 -8.72 0.73
N GLN A 490 4.81 -8.33 1.32
CA GLN A 490 5.27 -6.93 1.36
C GLN A 490 5.60 -6.38 -0.03
N ILE A 491 6.13 -7.23 -0.91
CA ILE A 491 6.45 -6.86 -2.30
C ILE A 491 5.18 -6.79 -3.15
N MET A 492 4.35 -7.84 -3.11
CA MET A 492 3.13 -7.93 -3.90
C MET A 492 2.02 -8.61 -3.08
N PRO A 493 1.00 -7.87 -2.62
CA PRO A 493 -0.07 -8.39 -1.76
C PRO A 493 -1.11 -9.19 -2.54
N LEU A 494 -0.69 -10.28 -3.21
CA LEU A 494 -1.61 -11.25 -3.82
C LEU A 494 -2.35 -12.03 -2.73
N ALA A 495 -3.62 -12.34 -3.00
CA ALA A 495 -4.47 -13.00 -2.01
C ALA A 495 -3.94 -14.39 -1.63
N GLU A 496 -3.37 -15.13 -2.58
CA GLU A 496 -2.75 -16.44 -2.35
C GLU A 496 -1.54 -16.35 -1.42
N PHE A 497 -0.69 -15.33 -1.59
CA PHE A 497 0.46 -15.11 -0.72
C PHE A 497 0.02 -14.70 0.69
N GLN A 498 -1.01 -13.86 0.79
CA GLN A 498 -1.58 -13.43 2.06
C GLN A 498 -2.22 -14.59 2.84
N ILE A 499 -2.97 -15.47 2.16
CA ILE A 499 -3.53 -16.68 2.76
C ILE A 499 -2.39 -17.59 3.22
N GLY A 500 -1.39 -17.83 2.38
CA GLY A 500 -0.20 -18.62 2.72
C GLY A 500 0.54 -18.10 3.95
N LEU A 501 0.72 -16.78 4.05
CA LEU A 501 1.32 -16.13 5.22
C LEU A 501 0.51 -16.40 6.49
N GLY A 502 -0.82 -16.29 6.43
CA GLY A 502 -1.66 -16.56 7.59
C GLY A 502 -1.70 -18.03 8.00
N MET A 503 -1.63 -18.96 7.05
CA MET A 503 -1.48 -20.40 7.34
C MET A 503 -0.13 -20.68 8.01
N LEU A 504 0.97 -20.11 7.52
CA LEU A 504 2.28 -20.22 8.15
C LEU A 504 2.30 -19.57 9.54
N ALA A 505 1.62 -18.44 9.71
CA ALA A 505 1.47 -17.77 11.01
C ALA A 505 0.74 -18.65 12.03
N ALA A 506 -0.26 -19.42 11.60
CA ALA A 506 -1.01 -20.35 12.46
C ALA A 506 -0.11 -21.47 13.02
N VAL A 507 0.82 -21.98 12.20
CA VAL A 507 1.73 -23.06 12.62
C VAL A 507 2.95 -22.52 13.36
N SER A 508 3.43 -21.32 12.99
CA SER A 508 4.66 -20.72 13.56
C SER A 508 4.43 -19.89 14.83
N GLY A 509 3.18 -19.67 15.24
CA GLY A 509 2.84 -18.91 16.44
C GLY A 509 2.79 -17.40 16.26
N HIS A 510 2.73 -16.90 15.01
CA HIS A 510 2.75 -15.47 14.68
C HIS A 510 1.35 -14.87 14.42
N LEU A 511 0.26 -15.56 14.79
CA LEU A 511 -1.14 -15.10 14.53
C LEU A 511 -1.45 -13.71 15.13
N LEU A 512 -0.79 -13.30 16.21
CA LEU A 512 -0.99 -12.00 16.85
C LEU A 512 -0.32 -10.84 16.08
N SER A 513 0.36 -11.12 14.98
CA SER A 513 1.03 -10.12 14.17
C SER A 513 0.03 -9.20 13.45
N PRO A 514 0.14 -7.87 13.58
CA PRO A 514 -0.76 -6.93 12.89
C PRO A 514 -0.61 -7.01 11.36
N GLN A 515 0.58 -7.36 10.86
CA GLN A 515 0.81 -7.57 9.43
C GLN A 515 -0.02 -8.75 8.90
N VAL A 516 -0.11 -9.84 9.67
CA VAL A 516 -0.89 -11.03 9.30
C VAL A 516 -2.39 -10.70 9.30
N PHE A 517 -2.86 -9.95 10.30
CA PHE A 517 -4.26 -9.51 10.37
C PHE A 517 -4.65 -8.66 9.14
N SER A 518 -3.82 -7.66 8.79
CA SER A 518 -4.04 -6.82 7.61
C SER A 518 -4.03 -7.63 6.30
N ALA A 519 -3.04 -8.51 6.13
CA ALA A 519 -2.92 -9.38 4.96
C ALA A 519 -4.17 -10.25 4.76
N ILE A 520 -4.69 -10.87 5.82
CA ILE A 520 -5.87 -11.73 5.74
C ILE A 520 -7.16 -10.94 5.50
N ARG A 521 -7.29 -9.75 6.08
CA ARG A 521 -8.43 -8.88 5.78
C ARG A 521 -8.46 -8.49 4.30
N HIS A 522 -7.29 -8.15 3.74
CA HIS A 522 -7.16 -7.88 2.31
C HIS A 522 -7.49 -9.11 1.47
N SER A 523 -7.00 -10.30 1.82
CA SER A 523 -7.29 -11.50 1.03
C SER A 523 -8.79 -11.82 0.97
N ILE A 524 -9.53 -11.62 2.06
CA ILE A 524 -11.00 -11.78 2.08
C ILE A 524 -11.70 -10.83 1.09
N GLN A 525 -11.27 -9.55 1.03
CA GLN A 525 -11.84 -8.59 0.08
C GLN A 525 -11.53 -8.96 -1.38
N ARG A 526 -10.42 -9.63 -1.63
CA ARG A 526 -9.90 -9.90 -2.99
C ARG A 526 -10.38 -11.23 -3.55
N SER A 527 -10.59 -12.19 -2.68
CA SER A 527 -10.95 -13.56 -3.05
C SER A 527 -11.86 -14.19 -1.97
N PRO A 528 -13.08 -13.65 -1.79
CA PRO A 528 -14.01 -14.04 -0.74
C PRO A 528 -14.51 -15.49 -0.86
N TYR A 529 -14.24 -16.14 -1.99
CA TYR A 529 -14.63 -17.52 -2.27
C TYR A 529 -13.63 -18.56 -1.75
N TYR A 530 -12.42 -18.18 -1.33
CA TYR A 530 -11.50 -19.10 -0.66
C TYR A 530 -11.95 -19.33 0.79
N PRO A 531 -12.22 -20.57 1.19
CA PRO A 531 -12.55 -20.84 2.58
C PRO A 531 -11.40 -20.61 3.56
N GLU A 532 -10.16 -20.78 3.09
CA GLU A 532 -8.96 -20.65 3.89
C GLU A 532 -8.78 -19.23 4.44
N SER A 533 -9.12 -18.21 3.64
CA SER A 533 -9.03 -16.80 4.07
C SER A 533 -9.92 -16.52 5.27
N HIS A 534 -11.18 -16.96 5.21
CA HIS A 534 -12.14 -16.82 6.31
C HIS A 534 -11.77 -17.67 7.54
N ASN A 535 -11.29 -18.90 7.34
CA ASN A 535 -10.89 -19.76 8.45
C ASN A 535 -9.69 -19.19 9.21
N VAL A 536 -8.66 -18.72 8.49
CA VAL A 536 -7.49 -18.08 9.11
C VAL A 536 -7.89 -16.78 9.80
N HIS A 537 -8.80 -15.99 9.22
CA HIS A 537 -9.33 -14.80 9.89
C HIS A 537 -10.02 -15.15 11.21
N GLY A 538 -10.81 -16.22 11.23
CA GLY A 538 -11.40 -16.75 12.46
C GLY A 538 -10.36 -17.11 13.52
N LEU A 539 -9.26 -17.77 13.12
CA LEU A 539 -8.16 -18.13 14.04
C LEU A 539 -7.45 -16.89 14.60
N ILE A 540 -7.28 -15.83 13.80
CA ILE A 540 -6.67 -14.58 14.26
C ILE A 540 -7.59 -13.86 15.25
N CYS A 541 -8.88 -13.75 14.95
CA CYS A 541 -9.88 -13.16 15.85
C CYS A 541 -9.96 -13.94 17.16
N GLU A 542 -9.91 -15.27 17.10
CA GLU A 542 -9.87 -16.13 18.28
C GLU A 542 -8.60 -15.88 19.11
N ALA A 543 -7.44 -15.74 18.47
CA ALA A 543 -6.19 -15.39 19.16
C ALA A 543 -6.26 -14.01 19.84
N TRP A 544 -7.06 -13.08 19.29
CA TRP A 544 -7.33 -11.76 19.88
C TRP A 544 -8.46 -11.77 20.91
N SER A 545 -9.06 -12.93 21.19
CA SER A 545 -10.25 -13.08 22.06
C SER A 545 -11.50 -12.34 21.56
N ASP A 546 -11.55 -12.01 20.26
CA ASP A 546 -12.77 -11.52 19.60
C ASP A 546 -13.56 -12.70 19.03
N TYR A 547 -14.26 -13.38 19.94
CA TYR A 547 -14.98 -14.60 19.58
C TYR A 547 -16.20 -14.33 18.68
N GLN A 548 -16.82 -13.15 18.74
CA GLN A 548 -17.96 -12.83 17.88
C GLN A 548 -17.52 -12.73 16.41
N SER A 549 -16.43 -12.00 16.14
CA SER A 549 -15.86 -11.95 14.80
C SER A 549 -15.34 -13.31 14.36
N ALA A 550 -14.73 -14.10 15.25
CA ALA A 550 -14.30 -15.46 14.93
C ALA A 550 -15.45 -16.37 14.48
N ILE A 551 -16.59 -16.35 15.21
CA ILE A 551 -17.79 -17.11 14.85
C ILE A 551 -18.30 -16.71 13.47
N SER A 552 -18.38 -15.40 13.18
CA SER A 552 -18.82 -14.92 11.87
C SER A 552 -17.89 -15.39 10.74
N ALA A 553 -16.58 -15.35 10.96
CA ALA A 553 -15.57 -15.78 10.00
C ALA A 553 -15.65 -17.29 9.73
N TYR A 554 -15.77 -18.13 10.77
CA TYR A 554 -15.91 -19.58 10.57
C TYR A 554 -17.22 -19.96 9.86
N ARG A 555 -18.32 -19.25 10.14
CA ARG A 555 -19.59 -19.45 9.40
C ARG A 555 -19.41 -19.09 7.92
N LEU A 556 -18.73 -17.98 7.59
CA LEU A 556 -18.40 -17.61 6.21
C LEU A 556 -17.46 -18.64 5.55
N ALA A 557 -16.47 -19.17 6.28
CA ALA A 557 -15.60 -20.24 5.79
C ALA A 557 -16.42 -21.49 5.42
N ARG A 558 -17.41 -21.85 6.24
CA ARG A 558 -18.29 -23.00 5.99
C ARG A 558 -19.18 -22.78 4.77
N SER A 559 -19.77 -21.59 4.61
CA SER A 559 -20.54 -21.27 3.41
C SER A 559 -19.66 -21.25 2.16
N ALA A 560 -18.43 -20.75 2.24
CA ALA A 560 -17.46 -20.80 1.15
C ALA A 560 -17.11 -22.25 0.77
N LEU A 561 -16.89 -23.16 1.74
CA LEU A 561 -16.63 -24.58 1.48
C LEU A 561 -17.77 -25.28 0.74
N ARG A 562 -19.02 -24.96 1.09
CA ARG A 562 -20.21 -25.51 0.42
C ARG A 562 -20.37 -24.99 -1.01
N ILE A 563 -19.90 -23.77 -1.27
CA ILE A 563 -19.82 -23.23 -2.61
C ILE A 563 -18.65 -23.87 -3.36
N ALA A 564 -17.50 -24.13 -2.73
CA ALA A 564 -16.29 -24.64 -3.37
C ALA A 564 -16.48 -26.04 -3.98
N SER A 565 -15.91 -26.25 -5.17
CA SER A 565 -16.02 -27.48 -5.96
C SER A 565 -14.81 -28.35 -5.64
N LEU A 566 -14.66 -28.66 -4.35
CA LEU A 566 -13.61 -29.52 -3.84
C LEU A 566 -14.02 -30.98 -4.02
N SER A 567 -13.03 -31.89 -4.10
CA SER A 567 -13.32 -33.33 -4.07
C SER A 567 -14.05 -33.68 -2.78
N LYS A 568 -14.99 -34.62 -2.85
CA LYS A 568 -15.90 -34.94 -1.71
C LYS A 568 -15.15 -35.19 -0.41
N ASP A 569 -13.96 -35.79 -0.46
CA ASP A 569 -13.18 -36.14 0.74
C ASP A 569 -12.33 -34.99 1.29
N SER A 570 -11.76 -34.14 0.44
CA SER A 570 -11.00 -32.97 0.89
C SER A 570 -11.93 -31.90 1.47
N ALA A 571 -13.07 -31.67 0.82
CA ALA A 571 -14.13 -30.79 1.30
C ALA A 571 -14.61 -31.19 2.70
N LYS A 572 -14.80 -32.50 2.93
CA LYS A 572 -15.22 -33.03 4.23
C LYS A 572 -14.21 -32.76 5.34
N ARG A 573 -12.92 -33.00 5.10
CA ARG A 573 -11.86 -32.74 6.11
C ARG A 573 -11.77 -31.26 6.48
N CYS A 574 -11.72 -30.37 5.47
CA CYS A 574 -11.68 -28.94 5.73
C CYS A 574 -12.94 -28.46 6.45
N LEU A 575 -14.12 -29.00 6.10
CA LEU A 575 -15.37 -28.69 6.80
C LEU A 575 -15.34 -29.13 8.26
N THR A 576 -14.76 -30.30 8.55
CA THR A 576 -14.61 -30.75 9.94
C THR A 576 -13.70 -29.85 10.76
N ASP A 577 -12.57 -29.40 10.19
CA ASP A 577 -11.65 -28.51 10.90
C ASP A 577 -12.29 -27.14 11.17
N VAL A 578 -13.00 -26.57 10.19
CA VAL A 578 -13.74 -25.32 10.33
C VAL A 578 -14.87 -25.45 11.36
N SER A 579 -15.63 -26.54 11.35
CA SER A 579 -16.71 -26.77 12.32
C SER A 579 -16.18 -26.99 13.74
N VAL A 580 -15.04 -27.67 13.91
CA VAL A 580 -14.39 -27.80 15.23
C VAL A 580 -13.90 -26.44 15.74
N ASN A 581 -13.32 -25.61 14.87
CA ASN A 581 -12.93 -24.24 15.22
C ASN A 581 -14.16 -23.37 15.59
N LEU A 582 -15.26 -23.48 14.84
CA LEU A 582 -16.52 -22.81 15.14
C LEU A 582 -17.07 -23.22 16.51
N ALA A 583 -17.15 -24.53 16.80
CA ALA A 583 -17.61 -25.04 18.08
C ALA A 583 -16.73 -24.53 19.24
N ARG A 584 -15.40 -24.45 19.02
CA ARG A 584 -14.46 -23.88 20.00
C ARG A 584 -14.76 -22.41 20.27
N ALA A 585 -14.94 -21.60 19.24
CA ALA A 585 -15.24 -20.18 19.37
C ALA A 585 -16.62 -19.93 20.02
N LEU A 586 -17.64 -20.72 19.67
CA LEU A 586 -18.97 -20.66 20.29
C LEU A 586 -18.90 -20.97 21.79
N CYS A 587 -18.16 -22.02 22.17
CA CYS A 587 -17.96 -22.40 23.57
C CYS A 587 -17.27 -21.28 24.36
N GLN A 588 -16.23 -20.65 23.79
CA GLN A 588 -15.54 -19.52 24.45
C GLN A 588 -16.40 -18.25 24.51
N ALA A 589 -17.25 -18.00 23.52
CA ALA A 589 -18.20 -16.89 23.53
C ALA A 589 -19.37 -17.08 24.52
N GLY A 590 -19.54 -18.26 25.10
CA GLY A 590 -20.65 -18.60 26.01
C GLY A 590 -21.89 -19.18 25.32
N HIS A 591 -21.87 -19.37 23.99
CA HIS A 591 -22.97 -19.93 23.20
C HIS A 591 -22.95 -21.47 23.25
N MET A 592 -23.21 -22.03 24.43
CA MET A 592 -23.00 -23.46 24.70
C MET A 592 -23.96 -24.38 23.95
N LEU A 593 -25.21 -23.96 23.74
CA LEU A 593 -26.22 -24.74 22.99
C LEU A 593 -25.80 -24.91 21.53
N ASP A 594 -25.35 -23.84 20.87
CA ASP A 594 -24.88 -23.89 19.49
C ASP A 594 -23.62 -24.74 19.37
N ALA A 595 -22.69 -24.63 20.34
CA ALA A 595 -21.48 -25.46 20.38
C ALA A 595 -21.81 -26.97 20.54
N GLU A 596 -22.80 -27.30 21.38
CA GLU A 596 -23.29 -28.67 21.53
C GLU A 596 -23.84 -29.20 20.21
N GLN A 597 -24.71 -28.45 19.54
CA GLN A 597 -25.34 -28.85 18.28
C GLN A 597 -24.31 -29.11 17.18
N GLU A 598 -23.31 -28.23 17.05
CA GLU A 598 -22.23 -28.40 16.06
C GLU A 598 -21.39 -29.66 16.36
N CYS A 599 -21.03 -29.90 17.62
CA CYS A 599 -20.32 -31.11 18.02
C CYS A 599 -21.16 -32.39 17.85
N GLU A 600 -22.44 -32.35 18.17
CA GLU A 600 -23.35 -33.49 18.05
C GLU A 600 -23.56 -33.87 16.57
N ALA A 601 -23.68 -32.87 15.68
CA ALA A 601 -23.76 -33.09 14.24
C ALA A 601 -22.50 -33.80 13.71
N LEU A 602 -21.31 -33.31 14.06
CA LEU A 602 -20.04 -33.95 13.71
C LEU A 602 -19.91 -35.37 14.28
N ASN A 603 -20.44 -35.60 15.48
CA ASN A 603 -20.41 -36.91 16.13
C ASN A 603 -21.33 -37.91 15.43
N LYS A 604 -22.53 -37.49 15.03
CA LYS A 604 -23.48 -38.31 14.24
C LYS A 604 -22.88 -38.72 12.90
N ASP A 605 -22.11 -37.84 12.27
CA ASP A 605 -21.42 -38.11 11.02
C ASP A 605 -20.14 -38.96 11.18
N GLY A 606 -19.74 -39.29 12.42
CA GLY A 606 -18.51 -40.04 12.71
C GLY A 606 -17.22 -39.26 12.46
N MET A 607 -17.31 -37.93 12.38
CA MET A 607 -16.22 -37.03 11.97
C MET A 607 -15.65 -36.20 13.14
N LEU A 608 -16.18 -36.38 14.35
CA LEU A 608 -15.72 -35.66 15.54
C LEU A 608 -14.37 -36.20 16.02
N ASN A 609 -13.31 -35.42 15.79
CA ASN A 609 -11.95 -35.76 16.23
C ASN A 609 -11.74 -35.52 17.75
N CYS A 610 -10.58 -35.91 18.29
CA CYS A 610 -10.27 -35.76 19.72
C CYS A 610 -10.33 -34.31 20.21
N LYS A 611 -9.99 -33.32 19.35
CA LYS A 611 -10.13 -31.88 19.67
C LYS A 611 -11.61 -31.49 19.82
N GLY A 612 -12.46 -31.99 18.93
CA GLY A 612 -13.91 -31.83 19.00
C GLY A 612 -14.53 -32.50 20.24
N LEU A 613 -14.06 -33.70 20.62
CA LEU A 613 -14.52 -34.37 21.85
C LEU A 613 -14.23 -33.57 23.12
N GLN A 614 -13.07 -32.89 23.20
CA GLN A 614 -12.76 -31.99 24.31
C GLN A 614 -13.77 -30.84 24.41
N ILE A 615 -14.06 -30.18 23.28
CA ILE A 615 -15.02 -29.08 23.22
C ILE A 615 -16.43 -29.57 23.59
N TYR A 616 -16.83 -30.73 23.07
CA TYR A 616 -18.14 -31.31 23.32
C TYR A 616 -18.36 -31.64 24.80
N ALA A 617 -17.36 -32.25 25.45
CA ALA A 617 -17.42 -32.54 26.88
C ALA A 617 -17.59 -31.27 27.73
N VAL A 618 -16.87 -30.18 27.38
CA VAL A 618 -16.96 -28.89 28.08
C VAL A 618 -18.30 -28.21 27.84
N ALA A 619 -18.82 -28.21 26.60
CA ALA A 619 -20.11 -27.62 26.27
C ALA A 619 -21.25 -28.31 27.05
N LEU A 620 -21.27 -29.64 27.07
CA LEU A 620 -22.25 -30.42 27.83
C LEU A 620 -22.19 -30.14 29.33
N TRP A 621 -20.98 -30.06 29.90
CA TRP A 621 -20.79 -29.72 31.32
C TRP A 621 -21.32 -28.32 31.64
N LYS A 622 -21.01 -27.32 30.80
CA LYS A 622 -21.47 -25.94 30.97
C LYS A 622 -23.00 -25.80 30.85
N LEU A 623 -23.65 -26.69 30.12
CA LEU A 623 -25.12 -26.80 30.03
C LEU A 623 -25.76 -27.57 31.21
N GLY A 624 -24.95 -28.14 32.11
CA GLY A 624 -25.43 -28.96 33.24
C GLY A 624 -25.70 -30.42 32.89
N LYS A 625 -25.40 -30.88 31.67
CA LYS A 625 -25.57 -32.27 31.21
C LYS A 625 -24.39 -33.14 31.66
N ASN A 626 -24.24 -33.29 32.97
CA ASN A 626 -23.07 -33.88 33.62
C ASN A 626 -22.79 -35.33 33.21
N ASP A 627 -23.80 -36.20 33.18
CA ASP A 627 -23.62 -37.62 32.83
C ASP A 627 -23.15 -37.81 31.39
N GLN A 628 -23.69 -37.00 30.47
CA GLN A 628 -23.29 -37.01 29.07
C GLN A 628 -21.87 -36.48 28.90
N SER A 629 -21.51 -35.40 29.61
CA SER A 629 -20.14 -34.88 29.64
C SER A 629 -19.13 -35.95 30.10
N LEU A 630 -19.43 -36.66 31.19
CA LEU A 630 -18.58 -37.76 31.67
C LEU A 630 -18.51 -38.93 30.68
N HIS A 631 -19.59 -39.24 29.97
CA HIS A 631 -19.58 -40.26 28.91
C HIS A 631 -18.65 -39.85 27.76
N VAL A 632 -18.71 -38.60 27.30
CA VAL A 632 -17.82 -38.07 26.26
C VAL A 632 -16.37 -38.04 26.76
N ALA A 633 -16.13 -37.66 28.02
CA ALA A 633 -14.80 -37.70 28.63
C ALA A 633 -14.21 -39.12 28.69
N ARG A 634 -15.02 -40.14 28.96
CA ARG A 634 -14.59 -41.56 28.87
C ARG A 634 -14.25 -41.98 27.44
N ASN A 635 -15.00 -41.50 26.45
CA ASN A 635 -14.68 -41.77 25.04
C ASN A 635 -13.38 -41.07 24.62
N LEU A 636 -13.15 -39.83 25.07
CA LEU A 636 -11.87 -39.14 24.89
C LEU A 636 -10.73 -39.92 25.53
N ALA A 637 -10.91 -40.44 26.75
CA ALA A 637 -9.92 -41.22 27.48
C ALA A 637 -9.47 -42.48 26.71
N LYS A 638 -10.37 -43.15 25.98
CA LYS A 638 -10.05 -44.32 25.14
C LYS A 638 -9.09 -43.99 24.00
N ASN A 639 -9.12 -42.74 23.51
CA ASN A 639 -8.33 -42.30 22.38
C ASN A 639 -6.99 -41.66 22.80
N VAL A 640 -6.70 -41.53 24.09
CA VAL A 640 -5.49 -40.87 24.61
C VAL A 640 -4.20 -41.51 24.09
N SER A 641 -4.18 -42.84 23.92
CA SER A 641 -3.01 -43.58 23.45
C SER A 641 -2.65 -43.32 21.98
N THR A 642 -3.58 -42.78 21.19
CA THR A 642 -3.37 -42.47 19.76
C THR A 642 -3.08 -40.99 19.50
N MET A 643 -3.00 -40.17 20.55
CA MET A 643 -2.79 -38.72 20.45
C MET A 643 -1.32 -38.33 20.54
N GLU A 644 -0.96 -37.21 19.90
CA GLU A 644 0.32 -36.54 20.15
C GLU A 644 0.46 -36.14 21.62
N GLU A 645 1.69 -36.15 22.15
CA GLU A 645 2.00 -35.95 23.58
C GLU A 645 1.42 -34.64 24.16
N SER A 646 1.48 -33.54 23.40
CA SER A 646 0.93 -32.24 23.80
C SER A 646 -0.61 -32.22 23.86
N SER A 647 -1.27 -32.91 22.93
CA SER A 647 -2.73 -33.01 22.88
C SER A 647 -3.25 -34.02 23.92
N CYS A 648 -2.47 -35.06 24.19
CA CYS A 648 -2.71 -36.07 25.21
C CYS A 648 -2.72 -35.45 26.62
N THR A 649 -1.67 -34.70 26.98
CA THR A 649 -1.58 -34.02 28.27
C THR A 649 -2.72 -33.01 28.48
N ALA A 650 -3.11 -32.27 27.44
CA ALA A 650 -4.27 -31.38 27.49
C ALA A 650 -5.60 -32.13 27.71
N ALA A 651 -5.81 -33.25 27.00
CA ALA A 651 -7.00 -34.08 27.14
C ALA A 651 -7.15 -34.67 28.55
N ILE A 652 -6.06 -35.22 29.10
CA ILE A 652 -6.04 -35.79 30.45
C ILE A 652 -6.28 -34.70 31.50
N GLY A 653 -5.66 -33.54 31.34
CA GLY A 653 -5.88 -32.40 32.24
C GLY A 653 -7.33 -31.96 32.26
N LEU A 654 -7.96 -31.89 31.10
CA LEU A 654 -9.39 -31.57 30.95
C LEU A 654 -10.28 -32.64 31.59
N ILE A 655 -9.97 -33.93 31.41
CA ILE A 655 -10.71 -35.04 32.06
C ILE A 655 -10.63 -34.90 33.59
N CYS A 656 -9.44 -34.66 34.14
CA CYS A 656 -9.24 -34.48 35.59
C CYS A 656 -10.04 -33.29 36.12
N GLN A 657 -10.01 -32.16 35.39
CA GLN A 657 -10.77 -30.96 35.75
C GLN A 657 -12.29 -31.21 35.71
N LEU A 658 -12.80 -31.89 34.69
CA LEU A 658 -14.23 -32.22 34.58
C LEU A 658 -14.69 -33.15 35.70
N ILE A 659 -13.92 -34.21 35.99
CA ILE A 659 -14.24 -35.14 37.08
C ILE A 659 -14.24 -34.40 38.42
N TYR A 660 -13.26 -33.54 38.67
CA TYR A 660 -13.23 -32.72 39.87
C TYR A 660 -14.47 -31.81 39.98
N ARG A 661 -14.85 -31.13 38.89
CA ARG A 661 -15.98 -30.20 38.87
C ARG A 661 -17.35 -30.89 38.98
N ILE A 662 -17.50 -32.11 38.47
CA ILE A 662 -18.78 -32.84 38.42
C ILE A 662 -18.93 -33.78 39.61
N SER A 663 -17.91 -34.60 39.89
CA SER A 663 -17.96 -35.70 40.85
C SER A 663 -17.24 -35.38 42.16
N GLY A 664 -16.45 -34.30 42.20
CA GLY A 664 -15.77 -33.83 43.41
C GLY A 664 -14.32 -34.31 43.57
N LEU A 665 -13.72 -33.92 44.69
CA LEU A 665 -12.30 -34.10 44.98
C LEU A 665 -11.87 -35.57 45.04
N GLU A 666 -12.59 -36.41 45.77
CA GLU A 666 -12.25 -37.83 45.96
C GLU A 666 -12.21 -38.62 44.65
N SER A 667 -13.21 -38.40 43.78
CA SER A 667 -13.24 -39.02 42.46
C SER A 667 -12.08 -38.58 41.57
N ALA A 668 -11.69 -37.30 41.63
CA ALA A 668 -10.55 -36.79 40.86
C ALA A 668 -9.24 -37.40 41.33
N ILE A 669 -9.02 -37.48 42.66
CA ILE A 669 -7.81 -38.11 43.23
C ILE A 669 -7.75 -39.60 42.85
N SER A 670 -8.86 -40.33 42.97
CA SER A 670 -8.90 -41.75 42.63
C SER A 670 -8.63 -42.04 41.15
N THR A 671 -8.99 -41.11 40.24
CA THR A 671 -8.70 -41.26 38.81
C THR A 671 -7.28 -40.87 38.47
N ILE A 672 -6.73 -39.83 39.10
CA ILE A 672 -5.33 -39.44 38.94
C ILE A 672 -4.39 -40.56 39.39
N LEU A 673 -4.67 -41.21 40.52
CA LEU A 673 -3.86 -42.33 41.03
C LEU A 673 -3.87 -43.57 40.11
N LYS A 674 -4.86 -43.67 39.21
CA LYS A 674 -4.97 -44.76 38.22
C LYS A 674 -4.29 -44.43 36.89
N LEU A 675 -3.86 -43.19 36.67
CA LEU A 675 -3.20 -42.79 35.42
C LEU A 675 -1.74 -43.29 35.39
N PRO A 676 -1.24 -43.77 34.24
CA PRO A 676 0.17 -44.08 34.07
C PRO A 676 1.06 -42.86 34.33
N GLY A 677 2.19 -43.06 35.01
CA GLY A 677 3.10 -41.98 35.41
C GLY A 677 3.67 -41.16 34.26
N GLU A 678 3.80 -41.75 33.07
CA GLU A 678 4.29 -41.09 31.85
C GLU A 678 3.45 -39.86 31.47
N TYR A 679 2.13 -39.91 31.70
CA TYR A 679 1.22 -38.82 31.34
C TYR A 679 1.18 -37.69 32.37
N LEU A 680 1.80 -37.87 33.53
CA LEU A 680 1.82 -36.88 34.61
C LEU A 680 3.00 -35.89 34.47
N ASN A 681 3.98 -36.20 33.63
CA ASN A 681 5.26 -35.48 33.52
C ASN A 681 5.22 -34.15 32.73
N GLY A 682 4.04 -33.58 32.47
CA GLY A 682 3.91 -32.29 31.77
C GLY A 682 3.76 -31.09 32.71
N ALA A 683 4.27 -29.91 32.35
CA ALA A 683 4.18 -28.69 33.17
C ALA A 683 2.72 -28.30 33.51
N LYS A 684 1.81 -28.35 32.53
CA LYS A 684 0.37 -28.06 32.74
C LYS A 684 -0.31 -29.09 33.64
N MET A 685 0.02 -30.38 33.47
CA MET A 685 -0.49 -31.45 34.33
C MET A 685 0.03 -31.31 35.75
N SER A 686 1.32 -30.99 35.91
CA SER A 686 1.94 -30.73 37.20
C SER A 686 1.27 -29.57 37.93
N LEU A 687 0.88 -28.52 37.20
CA LEU A 687 0.10 -27.41 37.76
C LEU A 687 -1.29 -27.88 38.24
N ILE A 688 -2.02 -28.66 37.43
CA ILE A 688 -3.32 -29.22 37.81
C ILE A 688 -3.18 -30.12 39.06
N LEU A 689 -2.18 -31.01 39.08
CA LEU A 689 -1.88 -31.88 40.21
C LEU A 689 -1.56 -31.06 41.47
N SER A 690 -0.77 -29.99 41.34
CA SER A 690 -0.41 -29.12 42.46
C SER A 690 -1.63 -28.40 43.03
N ALA A 691 -2.56 -27.98 42.17
CA ALA A 691 -3.80 -27.33 42.58
C ALA A 691 -4.76 -28.32 43.28
N ILE A 692 -4.93 -29.53 42.74
CA ILE A 692 -5.76 -30.57 43.37
C ILE A 692 -5.15 -31.03 44.69
N ASN A 693 -3.82 -31.20 44.76
CA ASN A 693 -3.13 -31.55 46.00
C ASN A 693 -3.22 -30.42 47.05
N ALA A 694 -3.28 -29.15 46.65
CA ALA A 694 -3.50 -28.04 47.57
C ALA A 694 -4.90 -28.03 48.20
N LEU A 695 -5.86 -28.72 47.58
CA LEU A 695 -7.21 -28.91 48.09
C LEU A 695 -7.40 -30.25 48.83
N ASP A 696 -6.41 -31.16 48.78
CA ASP A 696 -6.45 -32.46 49.46
C ASP A 696 -5.82 -32.37 50.86
N PRO A 697 -6.61 -32.45 51.95
CA PRO A 697 -6.07 -32.38 53.31
C PRO A 697 -5.14 -33.55 53.65
N ASN A 698 -5.22 -34.66 52.91
CA ASN A 698 -4.44 -35.88 53.15
C ASN A 698 -3.17 -35.99 52.31
N ASN A 699 -2.86 -35.00 51.45
CA ASN A 699 -1.65 -34.95 50.61
C ASN A 699 -1.34 -36.23 49.79
N ARG A 700 -2.38 -36.95 49.34
CA ARG A 700 -2.19 -38.25 48.70
C ARG A 700 -1.46 -38.17 47.36
N LEU A 701 -1.48 -37.00 46.72
CA LEU A 701 -0.84 -36.75 45.42
C LEU A 701 0.58 -36.18 45.55
N GLN A 702 1.08 -35.96 46.78
CA GLN A 702 2.36 -35.29 47.01
C GLN A 702 3.56 -36.05 46.44
N LEU A 703 3.48 -37.39 46.38
CA LEU A 703 4.53 -38.26 45.81
C LEU A 703 4.58 -38.22 44.27
N LEU A 704 3.52 -37.74 43.61
CA LEU A 704 3.43 -37.66 42.15
C LEU A 704 3.88 -36.30 41.60
N LEU A 705 4.17 -35.32 42.47
CA LEU A 705 4.64 -34.00 42.06
C LEU A 705 6.15 -34.04 41.71
N PRO A 706 6.57 -33.41 40.60
CA PRO A 706 7.97 -33.38 40.22
C PRO A 706 8.81 -32.64 41.26
N THR A 707 9.90 -33.27 41.70
CA THR A 707 10.83 -32.72 42.71
C THR A 707 11.72 -31.62 42.13
N ASN A 708 12.01 -31.66 40.82
CA ASN A 708 12.78 -30.66 40.10
C ASN A 708 11.90 -29.94 39.06
N LEU A 709 11.46 -28.72 39.40
CA LEU A 709 10.66 -27.86 38.50
C LEU A 709 11.52 -27.15 37.43
N SER A 710 12.85 -27.19 37.56
CA SER A 710 13.81 -26.59 36.63
C SER A 710 13.97 -27.34 35.30
N SER A 711 13.40 -28.55 35.18
CA SER A 711 13.39 -29.33 33.93
C SER A 711 12.36 -28.81 32.92
N PHE A 712 11.41 -27.98 33.34
CA PHE A 712 10.39 -27.43 32.45
C PHE A 712 10.87 -26.12 31.79
N GLY A 713 10.63 -25.98 30.48
CA GLY A 713 10.96 -24.77 29.72
C GLY A 713 9.97 -23.59 29.90
N ALA A 714 8.86 -23.79 30.63
CA ALA A 714 7.78 -22.82 30.74
C ALA A 714 7.85 -22.00 32.05
N TYR A 715 8.59 -20.89 32.01
CA TYR A 715 8.89 -20.03 33.16
C TYR A 715 7.62 -19.56 33.93
N ASP A 716 6.57 -19.17 33.22
CA ASP A 716 5.33 -18.64 33.83
C ASP A 716 4.55 -19.72 34.61
N LEU A 717 4.44 -20.93 34.06
CA LEU A 717 3.77 -22.05 34.73
C LEU A 717 4.53 -22.49 36.00
N ILE A 718 5.87 -22.46 35.96
CA ILE A 718 6.70 -22.75 37.14
C ILE A 718 6.44 -21.72 38.25
N ILE A 719 6.33 -20.44 37.89
CA ILE A 719 5.99 -19.38 38.82
C ILE A 719 4.62 -19.60 39.46
N GLU A 720 3.59 -19.94 38.67
CA GLU A 720 2.26 -20.25 39.20
C GLU A 720 2.28 -21.45 40.14
N MET A 721 2.99 -22.53 39.79
CA MET A 721 3.17 -23.67 40.68
C MET A 721 3.82 -23.28 42.01
N HIS A 722 4.80 -22.38 41.99
CA HIS A 722 5.39 -21.86 43.22
C HIS A 722 4.41 -21.04 44.07
N THR A 723 3.48 -20.31 43.46
CA THR A 723 2.41 -19.65 44.22
C THR A 723 1.41 -20.64 44.82
N ILE A 724 1.02 -21.68 44.09
CA ILE A 724 0.13 -22.74 44.58
C ILE A 724 0.77 -23.54 45.71
N THR A 725 2.08 -23.81 45.62
CA THR A 725 2.79 -24.49 46.71
C THR A 725 2.98 -23.60 47.93
N ALA A 726 3.11 -22.28 47.75
CA ALA A 726 3.08 -21.34 48.86
C ALA A 726 1.72 -21.35 49.56
N THR A 727 0.62 -21.30 48.81
CA THR A 727 -0.73 -21.33 49.36
C THR A 727 -1.03 -22.65 50.08
N ASN A 728 -0.60 -23.77 49.50
CA ASN A 728 -0.74 -25.09 50.14
C ASN A 728 -0.04 -25.14 51.50
N LYS A 729 1.19 -24.60 51.62
CA LYS A 729 1.89 -24.55 52.92
C LYS A 729 1.16 -23.71 53.96
N MET A 730 0.53 -22.61 53.55
CA MET A 730 -0.27 -21.78 54.45
C MET A 730 -1.53 -22.50 54.95
N ILE A 731 -2.15 -23.31 54.09
CA ILE A 731 -3.33 -24.12 54.42
C ILE A 731 -2.93 -25.27 55.36
N GLN A 732 -1.86 -25.99 55.05
CA GLN A 732 -1.40 -27.16 55.82
C GLN A 732 -0.96 -26.82 57.25
N ASN A 733 -0.30 -25.68 57.42
CA ASN A 733 0.21 -25.24 58.72
C ASN A 733 -0.78 -24.33 59.48
N GLY A 734 -1.95 -24.04 58.88
CA GLY A 734 -3.00 -23.23 59.46
C GLY A 734 -3.94 -24.01 60.39
N SER A 735 -4.76 -23.28 61.14
CA SER A 735 -5.91 -23.83 61.89
C SER A 735 -7.20 -23.71 61.06
N GLU A 736 -8.28 -24.41 61.43
CA GLU A 736 -9.58 -24.32 60.73
C GLU A 736 -10.11 -22.87 60.56
N GLN A 737 -9.64 -21.93 61.38
CA GLN A 737 -10.05 -20.53 61.36
C GLN A 737 -8.96 -19.56 60.86
N SER A 738 -7.72 -20.01 60.62
CA SER A 738 -6.60 -19.10 60.28
C SER A 738 -5.50 -19.75 59.43
N LEU A 739 -5.17 -19.13 58.29
CA LEU A 739 -4.02 -19.53 57.44
C LEU A 739 -2.68 -19.15 58.10
N ASP A 740 -1.67 -20.02 58.02
CA ASP A 740 -0.30 -19.70 58.46
C ASP A 740 0.45 -18.90 57.40
N ILE A 741 0.24 -17.57 57.40
CA ILE A 741 0.84 -16.65 56.43
C ILE A 741 2.38 -16.67 56.50
N HIS A 742 2.98 -16.95 57.67
CA HIS A 742 4.43 -16.92 57.85
C HIS A 742 5.15 -18.03 57.07
N SER A 743 4.58 -19.24 56.98
CA SER A 743 5.18 -20.32 56.17
C SER A 743 5.14 -20.01 54.67
N GLY A 744 4.07 -19.38 54.18
CA GLY A 744 3.95 -18.90 52.80
C GLY A 744 5.00 -17.84 52.46
N VAL A 745 5.14 -16.82 53.32
CA VAL A 745 6.17 -15.76 53.18
C VAL A 745 7.59 -16.34 53.18
N LYS A 746 7.90 -17.28 54.09
CA LYS A 746 9.20 -17.94 54.17
C LYS A 746 9.53 -18.72 52.90
N TYR A 747 8.54 -19.40 52.34
CA TYR A 747 8.70 -20.14 51.09
C TYR A 747 8.90 -19.22 49.89
N LEU A 748 8.04 -18.21 49.70
CA LEU A 748 8.15 -17.27 48.59
C LEU A 748 9.47 -16.47 48.62
N ARG A 749 9.98 -16.08 49.81
CA ARG A 749 11.31 -15.46 49.93
C ARG A 749 12.42 -16.38 49.43
N LYS A 750 12.33 -17.69 49.67
CA LYS A 750 13.30 -18.67 49.17
C LYS A 750 13.22 -18.80 47.65
N VAL A 751 12.00 -18.90 47.10
CA VAL A 751 11.78 -19.06 45.65
C VAL A 751 12.15 -17.79 44.89
N LEU A 752 11.89 -16.60 45.43
CA LEU A 752 12.23 -15.33 44.79
C LEU A 752 13.74 -15.16 44.60
N ARG A 753 14.59 -15.81 45.42
CA ARG A 753 16.04 -15.83 45.19
C ARG A 753 16.43 -16.63 43.95
N LEU A 754 15.64 -17.66 43.60
CA LEU A 754 15.83 -18.47 42.40
C LEU A 754 15.23 -17.80 41.16
N TYR A 755 14.17 -17.01 41.34
CA TYR A 755 13.43 -16.33 40.28
C TYR A 755 13.28 -14.83 40.58
N PRO A 756 14.38 -14.06 40.60
CA PRO A 756 14.37 -12.68 41.07
C PRO A 756 13.44 -11.81 40.23
N ASP A 757 13.35 -12.00 38.93
CA ASP A 757 12.65 -11.08 38.00
C ASP A 757 11.14 -11.32 37.90
N SER A 758 10.61 -12.33 38.59
CA SER A 758 9.19 -12.66 38.55
C SER A 758 8.33 -11.60 39.24
N ARG A 759 7.51 -10.90 38.45
CA ARG A 759 6.53 -9.93 38.97
C ARG A 759 5.43 -10.61 39.77
N LEU A 760 5.01 -11.81 39.40
CA LEU A 760 3.89 -12.51 40.04
C LEU A 760 4.29 -12.97 41.45
N LEU A 761 5.46 -13.60 41.61
CA LEU A 761 5.99 -13.99 42.93
C LEU A 761 6.21 -12.77 43.84
N ARG A 762 6.76 -11.70 43.26
CA ARG A 762 6.97 -10.42 43.95
C ARG A 762 5.67 -9.79 44.46
N ASN A 763 4.62 -9.78 43.64
CA ASN A 763 3.32 -9.26 44.01
C ASN A 763 2.64 -10.15 45.06
N HIS A 764 2.71 -11.47 44.92
CA HIS A 764 2.13 -12.42 45.88
C HIS A 764 2.84 -12.38 47.24
N LEU A 765 4.17 -12.24 47.25
CA LEU A 765 4.94 -12.00 48.46
C LEU A 765 4.55 -10.65 49.09
N GLY A 766 4.42 -9.61 48.27
CA GLY A 766 3.99 -8.28 48.70
C GLY A 766 2.63 -8.34 49.39
N SER A 767 1.63 -8.98 48.78
CA SER A 767 0.28 -9.08 49.35
C SER A 767 0.25 -9.84 50.69
N LEU A 768 1.00 -10.94 50.82
CA LEU A 768 1.05 -11.72 52.06
C LEU A 768 1.75 -10.96 53.21
N ILE A 769 2.80 -10.19 52.93
CA ILE A 769 3.47 -9.35 53.94
C ILE A 769 2.53 -8.26 54.47
N LEU A 770 1.66 -7.74 53.60
CA LEU A 770 0.68 -6.72 53.99
C LEU A 770 -0.45 -7.31 54.84
N TYR A 771 -0.82 -8.57 54.58
CA TYR A 771 -1.85 -9.28 55.32
C TYR A 771 -1.37 -9.79 56.69
N SER A 772 -0.06 -10.02 56.88
CA SER A 772 0.48 -10.55 58.14
C SER A 772 0.57 -9.53 59.29
N GLY A 773 0.12 -8.28 59.09
CA GLY A 773 0.10 -7.24 60.14
C GLY A 773 1.48 -6.73 60.59
N ASP A 774 2.55 -7.08 59.86
CA ASP A 774 3.92 -6.65 60.15
C ASP A 774 4.13 -5.21 59.62
N TRP A 775 3.55 -4.22 60.30
CA TRP A 775 3.57 -2.80 59.88
C TRP A 775 4.98 -2.25 59.68
N LEU A 776 5.99 -2.81 60.37
CA LEU A 776 7.40 -2.47 60.18
C LEU A 776 7.96 -2.90 58.82
N ALA A 777 7.38 -3.91 58.17
CA ALA A 777 7.78 -4.37 56.83
C ALA A 777 7.00 -3.68 55.68
N SER A 778 6.09 -2.75 55.99
CA SER A 778 5.28 -2.00 55.02
C SER A 778 6.09 -1.22 54.00
N HIS A 779 7.31 -0.77 54.33
CA HIS A 779 8.23 -0.10 53.41
C HIS A 779 8.92 -1.06 52.41
N ILE A 780 8.88 -2.38 52.70
CA ILE A 780 9.48 -3.44 51.88
C ILE A 780 8.47 -3.94 50.83
N ALA A 781 7.19 -4.02 51.20
CA ALA A 781 6.11 -4.45 50.29
C ALA A 781 6.01 -3.66 48.96
N PRO A 782 6.05 -2.30 48.93
CA PRO A 782 6.03 -1.53 47.68
C PRO A 782 7.32 -1.67 46.87
N ARG A 783 8.45 -2.03 47.50
CA ARG A 783 9.72 -2.34 46.81
C ARG A 783 9.70 -3.72 46.17
N CYS A 784 8.88 -4.64 46.69
CA CYS A 784 8.65 -5.93 46.08
C CYS A 784 7.65 -5.83 44.92
N THR A 785 6.59 -5.02 45.01
CA THR A 785 5.61 -4.87 43.93
C THR A 785 6.16 -4.07 42.74
N VAL A 786 6.30 -4.69 41.57
CA VAL A 786 6.68 -4.00 40.33
C VAL A 786 5.40 -3.64 39.57
N LEU A 787 5.05 -2.36 39.58
CA LEU A 787 3.96 -1.82 38.75
C LEU A 787 4.48 -1.62 37.32
N PRO A 788 3.82 -2.19 36.29
CA PRO A 788 4.27 -2.02 34.92
C PRO A 788 4.02 -0.58 34.46
N THR A 789 5.09 0.13 34.10
CA THR A 789 5.01 1.35 33.27
C THR A 789 5.05 0.94 31.80
N GLY A 790 3.94 1.16 31.09
CA GLY A 790 3.88 1.19 29.62
C GLY A 790 4.17 -0.13 28.90
N TYR A 791 3.14 -0.96 28.68
CA TYR A 791 3.03 -1.87 27.52
C TYR A 791 1.54 -2.07 27.19
N PRO A 792 1.16 -2.33 25.93
CA PRO A 792 -0.23 -2.54 25.53
C PRO A 792 -0.70 -3.94 25.94
N VAL A 793 -2.00 -4.02 26.16
CA VAL A 793 -2.78 -5.16 26.66
C VAL A 793 -2.39 -6.49 25.99
N LYS A 794 -1.91 -7.44 26.81
CA LYS A 794 -2.05 -8.89 26.58
C LYS A 794 -2.69 -9.49 27.83
N THR A 795 -3.78 -10.22 27.63
CA THR A 795 -4.68 -10.76 28.64
C THR A 795 -4.22 -12.11 29.19
N GLY A 796 -4.45 -12.31 30.50
CA GLY A 796 -4.28 -13.55 31.27
C GLY A 796 -2.90 -13.64 31.96
N LEU A 797 -2.73 -13.52 33.27
CA LEU A 797 -3.63 -13.58 34.42
C LEU A 797 -3.30 -12.44 35.39
N LYS A 798 -4.32 -11.70 35.81
CA LYS A 798 -4.44 -11.19 37.19
C LYS A 798 -5.91 -11.19 37.55
N SER A 799 -6.25 -11.75 38.71
CA SER A 799 -7.57 -11.54 39.27
C SER A 799 -7.74 -10.05 39.61
N PRO A 800 -8.94 -9.47 39.45
CA PRO A 800 -9.24 -8.09 39.87
C PRO A 800 -8.72 -7.80 41.30
N PHE A 801 -8.94 -8.76 42.20
CA PHE A 801 -8.47 -8.79 43.58
C PHE A 801 -6.96 -8.62 43.79
N GLU A 802 -6.10 -9.04 42.86
CA GLU A 802 -4.63 -8.92 42.98
C GLU A 802 -4.09 -7.57 42.51
N ILE A 803 -4.76 -6.95 41.53
CA ILE A 803 -4.52 -5.54 41.17
C ILE A 803 -5.07 -4.64 42.29
N HIS A 804 -6.18 -5.04 42.91
CA HIS A 804 -6.81 -4.35 44.03
C HIS A 804 -6.09 -4.44 45.35
N GLY A 805 -5.59 -5.61 45.74
CA GLY A 805 -4.83 -5.79 46.96
C GLY A 805 -3.48 -5.07 46.91
N GLY A 806 -2.82 -5.01 45.75
CA GLY A 806 -1.55 -4.30 45.58
C GLY A 806 -1.69 -2.78 45.47
N ALA A 807 -2.70 -2.29 44.73
CA ALA A 807 -2.96 -0.86 44.57
C ALA A 807 -3.58 -0.23 45.83
N GLY A 808 -4.47 -0.95 46.51
CA GLY A 808 -5.07 -0.50 47.78
C GLY A 808 -4.04 -0.25 48.87
N VAL A 809 -2.93 -1.01 48.86
CA VAL A 809 -1.88 -0.85 49.87
C VAL A 809 -0.80 0.15 49.44
N ALA A 810 -0.54 0.32 48.13
CA ALA A 810 0.28 1.44 47.63
C ALA A 810 -0.37 2.82 47.93
N CYS A 811 -1.70 2.88 47.93
CA CYS A 811 -2.47 4.07 48.33
C CYS A 811 -2.43 4.34 49.85
N TYR A 812 -2.19 3.33 50.69
CA TYR A 812 -2.01 3.52 52.14
C TYR A 812 -0.63 4.12 52.49
N ALA A 813 0.36 4.05 51.59
CA ALA A 813 1.75 4.41 51.90
C ALA A 813 2.28 5.69 51.20
N SER A 814 1.51 6.36 50.34
CA SER A 814 1.99 7.59 49.69
C SER A 814 0.92 8.68 49.62
N CYS A 815 1.09 9.67 50.51
CA CYS A 815 0.46 10.98 50.45
C CYS A 815 0.87 11.73 49.17
N VAL A 816 0.31 11.40 48.00
CA VAL A 816 0.53 12.18 46.76
C VAL A 816 -0.79 12.50 46.07
N THR A 817 -0.91 13.75 45.65
CA THR A 817 -2.12 14.50 45.33
C THR A 817 -2.75 14.26 43.95
N ARG A 818 -2.39 13.22 43.18
CA ARG A 818 -3.07 12.92 41.89
C ARG A 818 -3.03 11.44 41.50
N PRO A 819 -4.17 10.76 41.29
CA PRO A 819 -4.17 9.37 40.83
C PRO A 819 -3.99 9.33 39.30
N LYS A 820 -2.75 9.31 38.81
CA LYS A 820 -2.43 9.11 37.37
C LYS A 820 -3.09 7.86 36.76
N TRP A 821 -3.42 6.86 37.58
CA TRP A 821 -4.04 5.61 37.16
C TRP A 821 -5.48 5.73 36.65
N LEU A 822 -6.29 6.64 37.22
CA LEU A 822 -7.68 6.81 36.81
C LEU A 822 -7.80 7.41 35.40
N HIS A 823 -6.79 8.16 34.96
CA HIS A 823 -6.68 8.67 33.60
C HIS A 823 -6.24 7.60 32.58
N GLN A 824 -5.54 6.55 33.03
CA GLN A 824 -5.03 5.49 32.16
C GLN A 824 -6.04 4.35 31.98
N GLU A 825 -6.77 3.98 33.04
CA GLU A 825 -7.81 2.94 33.00
C GLU A 825 -9.09 3.42 33.69
N PRO A 826 -9.79 4.41 33.11
CA PRO A 826 -10.99 4.95 33.72
C PRO A 826 -12.07 3.89 33.93
N TRP A 827 -12.13 2.80 33.14
CA TRP A 827 -13.19 1.77 33.22
C TRP A 827 -13.04 0.76 34.39
N ASN A 828 -11.97 0.82 35.18
CA ASN A 828 -11.77 -0.14 36.28
C ASN A 828 -12.67 0.22 37.49
N HIS A 829 -13.79 -0.50 37.63
CA HIS A 829 -14.81 -0.32 38.68
C HIS A 829 -14.23 -0.36 40.09
N GLU A 830 -13.29 -1.25 40.27
CA GLU A 830 -12.61 -1.51 41.51
C GLU A 830 -11.73 -0.28 41.85
N ALA A 831 -10.91 0.21 40.90
CA ALA A 831 -10.06 1.40 41.12
C ALA A 831 -10.89 2.65 41.47
N ARG A 832 -12.07 2.80 40.86
CA ARG A 832 -13.05 3.83 41.22
C ARG A 832 -13.59 3.66 42.65
N TYR A 833 -13.92 2.42 43.04
CA TYR A 833 -14.45 2.10 44.36
C TYR A 833 -13.45 2.41 45.49
N LEU A 834 -12.17 2.05 45.34
CA LEU A 834 -11.13 2.38 46.31
C LEU A 834 -10.84 3.88 46.42
N LEU A 835 -10.95 4.63 45.31
CA LEU A 835 -10.85 6.09 45.34
C LEU A 835 -12.00 6.70 46.15
N ILE A 836 -13.23 6.23 45.95
CA ILE A 836 -14.40 6.68 46.71
C ILE A 836 -14.21 6.39 48.21
N LEU A 837 -13.73 5.19 48.57
CA LEU A 837 -13.43 4.84 49.96
C LEU A 837 -12.34 5.74 50.57
N ASN A 838 -11.27 6.03 49.82
CA ASN A 838 -10.20 6.91 50.29
C ASN A 838 -10.70 8.35 50.50
N LEU A 839 -11.49 8.89 49.57
CA LEU A 839 -12.12 10.21 49.70
C LEU A 839 -13.07 10.26 50.90
N LEU A 840 -13.87 9.22 51.13
CA LEU A 840 -14.75 9.11 52.29
C LEU A 840 -13.97 9.03 53.60
N GLN A 841 -12.88 8.27 53.64
CA GLN A 841 -12.05 8.13 54.83
C GLN A 841 -11.29 9.41 55.16
N ARG A 842 -10.75 10.08 54.15
CA ARG A 842 -10.08 11.39 54.29
C ARG A 842 -11.05 12.49 54.70
N ALA A 843 -12.27 12.50 54.16
CA ALA A 843 -13.34 13.40 54.63
C ALA A 843 -13.72 13.14 56.10
N ARG A 844 -13.65 11.89 56.55
CA ARG A 844 -13.88 11.49 57.94
C ARG A 844 -12.74 11.92 58.87
N GLU A 845 -11.49 11.82 58.42
CA GLU A 845 -10.28 12.27 59.14
C GLU A 845 -10.20 13.80 59.24
N GLU A 846 -10.62 14.53 58.19
CA GLU A 846 -10.64 15.99 58.14
C GLU A 846 -11.87 16.63 58.85
N LYS A 847 -12.76 15.83 59.47
CA LYS A 847 -13.95 16.27 60.24
C LYS A 847 -14.91 17.22 59.50
N PHE A 848 -15.21 16.99 58.21
CA PHE A 848 -16.24 17.77 57.50
C PHE A 848 -17.61 17.05 57.53
N PRO A 849 -18.69 17.62 58.14
CA PRO A 849 -19.97 16.93 58.22
C PRO A 849 -20.91 17.13 57.02
N HIS A 850 -20.69 18.09 56.13
CA HIS A 850 -21.68 18.40 55.09
C HIS A 850 -21.03 18.81 53.77
N ILE A 851 -21.21 17.95 52.76
CA ILE A 851 -21.30 18.17 51.29
C ILE A 851 -20.61 16.97 50.60
N PHE A 852 -21.36 15.88 50.47
CA PHE A 852 -21.20 14.91 49.38
C PHE A 852 -22.61 14.64 48.83
N VAL A 853 -23.08 15.56 47.98
CA VAL A 853 -24.20 15.27 47.07
C VAL A 853 -23.58 14.74 45.78
N LEU A 854 -24.01 13.53 45.43
CA LEU A 854 -23.59 12.70 44.30
C LEU A 854 -23.57 13.45 42.96
N VAL A 855 -22.48 13.29 42.21
CA VAL A 855 -22.44 13.16 40.73
C VAL A 855 -21.42 12.10 40.36
#